data_AF-A0A7C4MZ21-F1
#
_entry.id   AF-A0A7C4MZ21-F1
#
_cell.length_a   1.000
_cell.length_b   1.000
_cell.length_c   1.000
_cell.angle_alpha   90.00
_cell.angle_beta   90.00
_cell.angle_gamma   90.00
#
_symmetry.space_group_name_H-M   'P 1'
#
loop_
_entity.id
_entity.type
_entity.pdbx_description
1 polymer ?
#
loop_
_entity_poly.entity_id
_entity_poly.type
_entity_poly.pdbx_seq_one_letter_code
_entity_poly.pdbx_strand_id
1 'polypeptide(L)'
;MLPPAVDGRSLWVVWGDARPFRDALVVHGVEPEDRPELAEISAAGELPRQWYEYEGVDALIVQTSNGDRLAELAADRGRASALRDWVRLGGRLIVTSGTAAAPAWCESEVLGPLLPSRSFERVELRQAAAVESYCRSSIALLPPGGGQGLPMAAFAEFDGAVETAEGRWPLVVQKAFGLGRVKFFASDLNCAPMAVWRDRPLLVSKLLELPPVRGDEGTARGVLHAGYQDLSGQLRSSLDQFESVRAIPFWVVACAAAFYLLLVAPFDYYLMQRFGVRVQWTWMTFALSVVVLAAAVVWAAGRFKGDQTAIRQIEVIDVDHDGGIARGQLWFNVFSPRTQRCELSITAPSTLAASPSRVEGGKDLSSADAGSAAKGAGGAAADGAAGSTINDNRSAAEEEGGGSPRRDSRPGNRRAGAERRTIDQSIEEQTLLAWQGLSGRALGGMDVDALWGDGGTSVGYATTAGRDRLEGVPLPIWSSKAFTARWTRVAGPLVEVALSDPARHLTGRVTNRSGFVWEDCLLAYDRWGFELGHLRPGETAVIGTMSKRSELKTLLTGRRLVYDDSRDKYHQQTRPFDQTSSDASYVLRAMLFHSAAGGREYTKRPLGRESWIDLSGLLSTGRAVLVVRASSPEAGSRIVIDGRPQEPPEAATIYRFLLRVETQP
;
A
#
# COMPACT_ATOMS: atom_id res chain seq x y z
N MET A 1 -1.41 -5.89 -25.06
CA MET A 1 -0.51 -5.06 -24.24
C MET A 1 -1.37 -3.96 -23.65
N LEU A 2 -1.40 -3.80 -22.33
CA LEU A 2 -2.18 -2.75 -21.68
C LEU A 2 -1.69 -1.38 -22.15
N PRO A 3 -2.58 -0.38 -22.37
CA PRO A 3 -2.16 0.96 -22.74
C PRO A 3 -1.30 1.59 -21.62
N PRO A 4 -0.31 2.43 -21.96
CA PRO A 4 0.49 3.11 -20.94
C PRO A 4 -0.39 4.11 -20.18
N ALA A 5 -0.26 4.16 -18.84
CA ALA A 5 -0.98 5.15 -18.04
C ALA A 5 -0.52 6.57 -18.41
N VAL A 6 -1.36 7.33 -19.12
CA VAL A 6 -1.07 8.69 -19.59
C VAL A 6 -1.36 9.72 -18.49
N ASP A 7 -0.46 10.70 -18.31
CA ASP A 7 -0.67 11.89 -17.46
C ASP A 7 -1.07 11.64 -15.99
N GLY A 8 -0.68 10.50 -15.40
CA GLY A 8 -0.99 10.21 -13.99
C GLY A 8 -2.46 9.91 -13.72
N ARG A 9 -3.26 9.70 -14.76
CA ARG A 9 -4.65 9.24 -14.64
C ARG A 9 -4.70 7.79 -14.17
N SER A 10 -5.76 7.45 -13.45
CA SER A 10 -6.02 6.06 -13.07
C SER A 10 -6.36 5.22 -14.30
N LEU A 11 -5.88 3.98 -14.35
CA LEU A 11 -6.17 3.00 -15.40
C LEU A 11 -7.14 1.94 -14.88
N TRP A 12 -8.29 1.82 -15.52
CA TRP A 12 -9.26 0.77 -15.26
C TRP A 12 -9.27 -0.21 -16.42
N VAL A 13 -9.07 -1.48 -16.09
CA VAL A 13 -9.11 -2.56 -17.06
C VAL A 13 -10.47 -3.24 -16.95
N VAL A 14 -11.23 -3.26 -18.04
CA VAL A 14 -12.53 -3.93 -18.11
C VAL A 14 -12.38 -5.18 -18.97
N TRP A 15 -12.56 -6.34 -18.35
CA TRP A 15 -12.73 -7.58 -19.06
C TRP A 15 -14.22 -7.85 -19.28
N GLY A 16 -14.73 -7.34 -20.40
CA GLY A 16 -16.17 -7.20 -20.60
C GLY A 16 -16.48 -6.05 -21.55
N ASP A 17 -17.72 -5.58 -21.48
CA ASP A 17 -18.19 -4.37 -22.15
C ASP A 17 -17.85 -3.13 -21.30
N ALA A 18 -17.02 -2.22 -21.82
CA ALA A 18 -16.62 -1.02 -21.11
C ALA A 18 -17.69 0.10 -21.12
N ARG A 19 -18.76 -0.02 -21.93
CA ARG A 19 -19.79 1.04 -22.08
C ARG A 19 -20.44 1.48 -20.77
N PRO A 20 -20.91 0.58 -19.86
CA PRO A 20 -21.57 1.00 -18.62
C PRO A 20 -20.67 1.86 -17.72
N PHE A 21 -19.37 1.60 -17.73
CA PHE A 21 -18.37 2.32 -16.93
C PHE A 21 -18.03 3.68 -17.54
N ARG A 22 -17.96 3.76 -18.87
CA ARG A 22 -17.79 5.03 -19.59
C ARG A 22 -18.98 5.97 -19.36
N ASP A 23 -20.20 5.45 -19.44
CA ASP A 23 -21.43 6.21 -19.20
C ASP A 23 -21.48 6.76 -17.78
N ALA A 24 -21.06 5.96 -16.79
CA ALA A 24 -21.00 6.36 -15.38
C ALA A 24 -20.10 7.58 -15.14
N LEU A 25 -18.93 7.64 -15.80
CA LEU A 25 -18.02 8.79 -15.65
C LEU A 25 -18.60 10.08 -16.23
N VAL A 26 -19.37 9.98 -17.31
CA VAL A 26 -20.03 11.12 -17.94
C VAL A 26 -21.18 11.62 -17.06
N VAL A 27 -22.05 10.72 -16.61
CA VAL A 27 -23.23 11.08 -15.78
C VAL A 27 -22.83 11.59 -14.41
N HIS A 28 -21.79 11.02 -13.82
CA HIS A 28 -21.30 11.46 -12.52
C HIS A 28 -20.66 12.86 -12.57
N GLY A 29 -20.38 13.41 -13.76
CA GLY A 29 -19.80 14.75 -13.92
C GLY A 29 -18.31 14.80 -13.61
N VAL A 30 -17.59 13.70 -13.82
CA VAL A 30 -16.12 13.71 -13.67
C VAL A 30 -15.53 14.53 -14.82
N GLU A 31 -14.70 15.53 -14.48
CA GLU A 31 -14.02 16.38 -15.45
C GLU A 31 -13.18 15.53 -16.41
N PRO A 32 -13.14 15.84 -17.72
CA PRO A 32 -12.41 15.03 -18.71
C PRO A 32 -10.95 14.76 -18.35
N GLU A 33 -10.30 15.72 -17.69
CA GLU A 33 -8.90 15.64 -17.27
C GLU A 33 -8.67 14.60 -16.15
N ASP A 34 -9.72 14.30 -15.39
CA ASP A 34 -9.72 13.46 -14.19
C ASP A 34 -10.37 12.09 -14.41
N ARG A 35 -10.91 11.86 -15.62
CA ARG A 35 -11.51 10.56 -15.94
C ARG A 35 -10.41 9.50 -15.98
N PRO A 36 -10.62 8.34 -15.33
CA PRO A 36 -9.72 7.22 -15.50
C PRO A 36 -9.73 6.80 -16.98
N GLU A 37 -8.58 6.31 -17.43
CA GLU A 37 -8.44 5.68 -18.73
C GLU A 37 -9.05 4.27 -18.65
N LEU A 38 -9.95 3.94 -19.60
CA LEU A 38 -10.56 2.60 -19.67
C LEU A 38 -9.89 1.79 -20.77
N ALA A 39 -9.30 0.67 -20.40
CA ALA A 39 -8.80 -0.35 -21.32
C ALA A 39 -9.78 -1.53 -21.35
N GLU A 40 -10.32 -1.82 -22.53
CA GLU A 40 -11.19 -2.99 -22.73
C GLU A 40 -10.35 -4.18 -23.20
N ILE A 41 -10.52 -5.32 -22.53
CA ILE A 41 -9.88 -6.60 -22.89
C ILE A 41 -10.94 -7.57 -23.37
N SER A 42 -10.67 -8.24 -24.49
CA SER A 42 -11.58 -9.20 -25.08
C SER A 42 -11.21 -10.65 -24.79
N ALA A 43 -9.92 -10.98 -24.71
CA ALA A 43 -9.43 -12.34 -24.52
C ALA A 43 -8.56 -12.50 -23.26
N ALA A 44 -8.62 -13.66 -22.61
CA ALA A 44 -7.77 -13.96 -21.44
C ALA A 44 -6.27 -13.84 -21.75
N GLY A 45 -5.86 -14.12 -23.00
CA GLY A 45 -4.47 -14.06 -23.43
C GLY A 45 -3.83 -12.66 -23.35
N GLU A 46 -4.63 -11.60 -23.35
CA GLU A 46 -4.16 -10.22 -23.23
C GLU A 46 -3.79 -9.84 -21.79
N LEU A 47 -4.29 -10.59 -20.81
CA LEU A 47 -3.96 -10.39 -19.41
C LEU A 47 -2.50 -10.79 -19.14
N PRO A 48 -1.77 -9.98 -18.36
CA PRO A 48 -0.42 -10.29 -17.92
C PRO A 48 -0.27 -11.65 -17.22
N ARG A 49 0.92 -12.26 -17.36
CA ARG A 49 1.30 -13.48 -16.64
C ARG A 49 2.03 -13.21 -15.32
N GLN A 50 2.36 -11.95 -15.07
CA GLN A 50 3.16 -11.53 -13.94
C GLN A 50 2.40 -10.48 -13.14
N TRP A 51 2.33 -10.64 -11.82
CA TRP A 51 1.51 -9.78 -10.97
C TRP A 51 1.95 -8.30 -11.03
N TYR A 52 3.25 -8.03 -11.16
CA TYR A 52 3.80 -6.68 -11.17
C TYR A 52 3.47 -5.90 -12.45
N GLU A 53 3.05 -6.58 -13.52
CA GLU A 53 2.57 -5.91 -14.75
C GLU A 53 1.17 -5.29 -14.54
N TYR A 54 0.47 -5.67 -13.47
CA TYR A 54 -0.78 -5.05 -13.04
C TYR A 54 -0.59 -3.86 -12.09
N GLU A 55 0.63 -3.52 -11.66
CA GLU A 55 0.87 -2.41 -10.72
C GLU A 55 0.42 -1.04 -11.26
N GLY A 56 0.37 -0.89 -12.58
CA GLY A 56 -0.19 0.31 -13.23
C GLY A 56 -1.72 0.33 -13.33
N VAL A 57 -2.41 -0.73 -12.89
CA VAL A 57 -3.87 -0.87 -12.96
C VAL A 57 -4.49 -0.53 -11.60
N ASP A 58 -5.37 0.46 -11.56
CA ASP A 58 -6.06 0.87 -10.32
C ASP A 58 -7.24 -0.06 -9.98
N ALA A 59 -7.92 -0.58 -11.00
CA ALA A 59 -9.03 -1.50 -10.83
C ALA A 59 -9.14 -2.44 -12.04
N LEU A 60 -9.33 -3.73 -11.76
CA LEU A 60 -9.72 -4.72 -12.77
C LEU A 60 -11.19 -5.05 -12.56
N ILE A 61 -11.97 -4.94 -13.62
CA ILE A 61 -13.39 -5.20 -13.63
C ILE A 61 -13.65 -6.42 -14.50
N VAL A 62 -14.24 -7.46 -13.91
CA VAL A 62 -14.56 -8.71 -14.60
C VAL A 62 -16.08 -8.86 -14.66
N GLN A 63 -16.61 -8.84 -15.88
CA GLN A 63 -18.02 -9.05 -16.11
C GLN A 63 -18.27 -10.51 -16.51
N THR A 64 -19.09 -11.22 -15.76
CA THR A 64 -19.32 -12.65 -15.97
C THR A 64 -20.45 -12.97 -16.95
N SER A 65 -20.97 -11.95 -17.64
CA SER A 65 -22.04 -12.08 -18.64
C SER A 65 -21.70 -13.06 -19.77
N ASN A 66 -20.40 -13.31 -19.99
CA ASN A 66 -19.85 -14.24 -20.99
C ASN A 66 -19.08 -15.36 -20.27
N GLY A 67 -19.78 -16.45 -19.92
CA GLY A 67 -19.24 -17.59 -19.17
C GLY A 67 -17.95 -18.20 -19.76
N ASP A 68 -17.75 -18.09 -21.08
CA ASP A 68 -16.58 -18.62 -21.80
C ASP A 68 -15.27 -17.94 -21.35
N ARG A 69 -15.28 -16.62 -21.11
CA ARG A 69 -14.09 -15.85 -20.72
C ARG A 69 -13.56 -16.25 -19.33
N LEU A 70 -14.47 -16.62 -18.42
CA LEU A 70 -14.10 -17.01 -17.07
C LEU A 70 -13.46 -18.40 -17.02
N ALA A 71 -13.98 -19.31 -17.84
CA ALA A 71 -13.39 -20.62 -18.03
C ALA A 71 -11.98 -20.50 -18.64
N GLU A 72 -11.78 -19.58 -19.60
CA GLU A 72 -10.45 -19.29 -20.16
C GLU A 72 -9.43 -18.85 -19.10
N LEU A 73 -9.77 -17.93 -18.18
CA LEU A 73 -8.84 -17.55 -17.11
C LEU A 73 -8.56 -18.70 -16.16
N ALA A 74 -9.61 -19.42 -15.77
CA ALA A 74 -9.48 -20.52 -14.83
C ALA A 74 -8.60 -21.65 -15.40
N ALA A 75 -8.59 -21.83 -16.72
CA ALA A 75 -7.73 -22.79 -17.41
C ALA A 75 -6.25 -22.38 -17.45
N ASP A 76 -5.93 -21.08 -17.57
CA ASP A 76 -4.55 -20.59 -17.52
C ASP A 76 -4.11 -20.28 -16.07
N ARG A 77 -3.57 -21.31 -15.40
CA ARG A 77 -3.07 -21.19 -14.01
C ARG A 77 -2.08 -20.03 -13.81
N GLY A 78 -1.25 -19.69 -14.80
CA GLY A 78 -0.24 -18.63 -14.65
C GLY A 78 -0.86 -17.23 -14.61
N ARG A 79 -1.89 -16.98 -15.44
CA ARG A 79 -2.63 -15.71 -15.42
C ARG A 79 -3.55 -15.61 -14.21
N ALA A 80 -4.19 -16.74 -13.86
CA ALA A 80 -5.01 -16.82 -12.66
C ALA A 80 -4.18 -16.54 -11.39
N SER A 81 -2.97 -17.09 -11.27
CA SER A 81 -2.09 -16.84 -10.13
C SER A 81 -1.61 -15.39 -10.11
N ALA A 82 -1.21 -14.83 -11.26
CA ALA A 82 -0.81 -13.44 -11.37
C ALA A 82 -1.92 -12.48 -10.92
N LEU A 83 -3.17 -12.75 -11.32
CA LEU A 83 -4.32 -11.97 -10.88
C LEU A 83 -4.53 -12.09 -9.36
N ARG A 84 -4.56 -13.33 -8.84
CA ARG A 84 -4.73 -13.60 -7.41
C ARG A 84 -3.66 -12.89 -6.59
N ASP A 85 -2.40 -12.97 -7.02
CA ASP A 85 -1.26 -12.41 -6.31
C ASP A 85 -1.29 -10.87 -6.36
N TRP A 86 -1.68 -10.27 -7.49
CA TRP A 86 -1.91 -8.82 -7.56
C TRP A 86 -3.02 -8.37 -6.60
N VAL A 87 -4.16 -9.07 -6.53
CA VAL A 87 -5.22 -8.76 -5.55
C VAL A 87 -4.69 -8.93 -4.12
N ARG A 88 -3.99 -10.04 -3.82
CA ARG A 88 -3.40 -10.29 -2.50
C ARG A 88 -2.41 -9.20 -2.09
N LEU A 89 -1.69 -8.63 -3.06
CA LEU A 89 -0.75 -7.54 -2.92
C LEU A 89 -1.39 -6.16 -3.15
N GLY A 90 -2.68 -5.97 -2.85
CA GLY A 90 -3.30 -4.64 -2.82
C GLY A 90 -4.13 -4.24 -4.03
N GLY A 91 -4.26 -5.11 -5.03
CA GLY A 91 -5.11 -4.88 -6.20
C GLY A 91 -6.60 -4.77 -5.85
N ARG A 92 -7.33 -4.02 -6.67
CA ARG A 92 -8.79 -3.87 -6.56
C ARG A 92 -9.47 -4.65 -7.67
N LEU A 93 -10.22 -5.68 -7.31
CA LEU A 93 -11.01 -6.48 -8.24
C LEU A 93 -12.51 -6.19 -8.05
N ILE A 94 -13.21 -5.93 -9.14
CA ILE A 94 -14.67 -5.80 -9.16
C ILE A 94 -15.22 -6.91 -10.04
N VAL A 95 -16.14 -7.70 -9.51
CA VAL A 95 -16.77 -8.82 -10.24
C VAL A 95 -18.27 -8.58 -10.29
N THR A 96 -18.86 -8.62 -11.48
CA THR A 96 -20.33 -8.48 -11.65
C THR A 96 -20.89 -9.75 -12.28
N SER A 97 -21.83 -10.41 -11.61
CA SER A 97 -22.32 -11.73 -12.01
C SER A 97 -23.80 -11.95 -11.73
N GLY A 98 -24.61 -12.21 -12.78
CA GLY A 98 -26.07 -12.30 -12.64
C GLY A 98 -26.72 -13.67 -12.69
N THR A 99 -26.22 -14.66 -13.41
CA THR A 99 -27.01 -15.91 -13.65
C THR A 99 -26.37 -17.17 -13.10
N ALA A 100 -25.06 -17.16 -12.93
CA ALA A 100 -24.26 -18.01 -12.05
C ALA A 100 -22.86 -17.37 -12.02
N ALA A 101 -22.27 -17.15 -10.85
CA ALA A 101 -20.81 -16.96 -10.84
C ALA A 101 -20.25 -18.24 -11.46
N ALA A 102 -19.52 -18.11 -12.58
CA ALA A 102 -19.18 -19.26 -13.42
C ALA A 102 -18.69 -20.44 -12.56
N PRO A 103 -19.29 -21.64 -12.68
CA PRO A 103 -18.86 -22.82 -11.93
C PRO A 103 -17.34 -23.01 -11.98
N ALA A 104 -16.73 -22.72 -13.14
CA ALA A 104 -15.29 -22.74 -13.36
C ALA A 104 -14.46 -21.88 -12.37
N TRP A 105 -14.95 -20.71 -11.94
CA TRP A 105 -14.24 -19.91 -10.92
C TRP A 105 -14.46 -20.46 -9.52
N CYS A 106 -15.67 -20.94 -9.22
CA CYS A 106 -15.97 -21.53 -7.92
C CYS A 106 -15.14 -22.81 -7.68
N GLU A 107 -15.02 -23.63 -8.72
CA GLU A 107 -14.22 -24.87 -8.77
C GLU A 107 -12.72 -24.59 -8.86
N SER A 108 -12.31 -23.40 -9.35
CA SER A 108 -10.90 -23.02 -9.40
C SER A 108 -10.31 -22.91 -7.99
N GLU A 109 -9.23 -23.64 -7.75
CA GLU A 109 -8.43 -23.52 -6.53
C GLU A 109 -7.79 -22.14 -6.39
N VAL A 110 -7.48 -21.47 -7.50
CA VAL A 110 -6.73 -20.19 -7.54
C VAL A 110 -7.67 -18.98 -7.47
N LEU A 111 -8.75 -18.98 -8.25
CA LEU A 111 -9.66 -17.83 -8.37
C LEU A 111 -10.83 -17.89 -7.40
N GLY A 112 -11.30 -19.09 -7.05
CA GLY A 112 -12.46 -19.21 -6.16
C GLY A 112 -12.25 -18.65 -4.74
N PRO A 113 -11.03 -18.58 -4.14
CA PRO A 113 -10.82 -17.82 -2.91
C PRO A 113 -11.13 -16.32 -3.02
N LEU A 114 -11.07 -15.73 -4.22
CA LEU A 114 -11.37 -14.31 -4.45
C LEU A 114 -12.88 -14.03 -4.36
N LEU A 115 -13.72 -15.02 -4.66
CA LEU A 115 -15.16 -14.88 -4.58
C LEU A 115 -15.66 -14.86 -3.12
N PRO A 116 -16.81 -14.21 -2.85
CA PRO A 116 -17.40 -14.18 -1.52
C PRO A 116 -17.95 -15.55 -1.10
N SER A 117 -18.37 -16.39 -2.06
CA SER A 117 -18.88 -17.74 -1.81
C SER A 117 -18.30 -18.75 -2.81
N ARG A 118 -18.42 -20.04 -2.49
CA ARG A 118 -18.09 -21.17 -3.37
C ARG A 118 -19.32 -21.78 -4.04
N SER A 119 -20.53 -21.41 -3.61
CA SER A 119 -21.77 -21.97 -4.12
C SER A 119 -22.74 -20.85 -4.43
N PHE A 120 -23.17 -20.79 -5.69
CA PHE A 120 -24.13 -19.81 -6.17
C PHE A 120 -25.31 -20.51 -6.80
N GLU A 121 -26.52 -20.04 -6.49
CA GLU A 121 -27.76 -20.46 -7.11
C GLU A 121 -28.32 -19.32 -7.95
N ARG A 122 -28.93 -19.65 -9.09
CA ARG A 122 -29.65 -18.67 -9.88
C ARG A 122 -31.00 -18.37 -9.23
N VAL A 123 -31.22 -17.12 -8.86
CA VAL A 123 -32.50 -16.63 -8.33
C VAL A 123 -32.96 -15.44 -9.15
N GLU A 124 -34.26 -15.31 -9.38
CA GLU A 124 -34.85 -14.12 -9.98
C GLU A 124 -35.52 -13.29 -8.89
N LEU A 125 -34.97 -12.10 -8.63
CA LEU A 125 -35.56 -11.17 -7.69
C LEU A 125 -36.77 -10.49 -8.31
N ARG A 126 -37.87 -10.45 -7.56
CA ARG A 126 -39.10 -9.75 -7.96
C ARG A 126 -39.13 -8.28 -7.58
N GLN A 127 -38.19 -7.86 -6.73
CA GLN A 127 -38.02 -6.49 -6.25
C GLN A 127 -36.53 -6.16 -6.20
N ALA A 128 -36.18 -4.90 -6.42
CA ALA A 128 -34.79 -4.42 -6.42
C ALA A 128 -34.62 -3.13 -5.61
N ALA A 129 -35.47 -2.92 -4.61
CA ALA A 129 -35.48 -1.73 -3.77
C ALA A 129 -34.14 -1.51 -3.05
N ALA A 130 -33.43 -2.58 -2.71
CA ALA A 130 -32.11 -2.50 -2.09
C ALA A 130 -31.03 -1.97 -3.05
N VAL A 131 -31.09 -2.29 -4.35
CA VAL A 131 -30.18 -1.74 -5.38
C VAL A 131 -30.49 -0.27 -5.62
N GLU A 132 -31.77 0.05 -5.78
CA GLU A 132 -32.26 1.42 -5.98
C GLU A 132 -31.82 2.34 -4.82
N SER A 133 -32.02 1.88 -3.58
CA SER A 133 -31.61 2.60 -2.37
C SER A 133 -30.08 2.72 -2.24
N TYR A 134 -29.34 1.66 -2.62
CA TYR A 134 -27.88 1.63 -2.56
C TYR A 134 -27.23 2.71 -3.44
N CYS A 135 -27.75 2.89 -4.66
CA CYS A 135 -27.30 3.92 -5.59
C CYS A 135 -28.05 5.27 -5.47
N ARG A 136 -29.04 5.35 -4.57
CA ARG A 136 -29.93 6.51 -4.38
C ARG A 136 -30.69 6.89 -5.67
N SER A 137 -31.11 5.90 -6.44
CA SER A 137 -31.93 6.11 -7.63
C SER A 137 -33.36 6.51 -7.25
N SER A 138 -33.96 7.37 -8.07
CA SER A 138 -35.38 7.74 -7.98
C SER A 138 -36.25 6.98 -9.00
N ILE A 139 -35.64 6.15 -9.85
CA ILE A 139 -36.30 5.42 -10.93
C ILE A 139 -36.25 3.92 -10.60
N ALA A 140 -37.43 3.31 -10.47
CA ALA A 140 -37.54 1.88 -10.21
C ALA A 140 -36.85 1.05 -11.31
N LEU A 141 -36.01 0.10 -10.91
CA LEU A 141 -35.37 -0.88 -11.79
C LEU A 141 -36.39 -1.94 -12.23
N LEU A 142 -37.29 -2.34 -11.32
CA LEU A 142 -38.37 -3.29 -11.57
C LEU A 142 -39.73 -2.61 -11.36
N PRO A 143 -40.38 -2.11 -12.42
CA PRO A 143 -41.69 -1.46 -12.30
C PRO A 143 -42.76 -2.42 -11.75
N PRO A 144 -43.66 -1.95 -10.87
CA PRO A 144 -44.76 -2.76 -10.38
C PRO A 144 -45.75 -3.07 -11.52
N GLY A 145 -46.03 -4.35 -11.77
CA GLY A 145 -47.12 -4.78 -12.67
C GLY A 145 -46.73 -5.56 -13.93
N GLY A 146 -45.46 -5.90 -14.16
CA GLY A 146 -45.07 -6.81 -15.24
C GLY A 146 -43.70 -6.50 -15.83
N GLY A 147 -42.67 -7.11 -15.27
CA GLY A 147 -41.31 -7.10 -15.79
C GLY A 147 -40.64 -8.45 -15.57
N GLN A 148 -39.63 -8.77 -16.37
CA GLN A 148 -38.72 -9.88 -16.05
C GLN A 148 -38.07 -9.60 -14.69
N GLY A 149 -37.97 -10.63 -13.85
CA GLY A 149 -37.24 -10.52 -12.58
C GLY A 149 -35.78 -10.17 -12.82
N LEU A 150 -35.13 -9.59 -11.81
CA LEU A 150 -33.69 -9.32 -11.88
C LEU A 150 -32.93 -10.64 -11.64
N PRO A 151 -32.23 -11.21 -12.63
CA PRO A 151 -31.43 -12.40 -12.41
C PRO A 151 -30.27 -12.09 -11.45
N MET A 152 -30.13 -12.93 -10.44
CA MET A 152 -29.11 -12.83 -9.41
C MET A 152 -28.38 -14.17 -9.20
N ALA A 153 -27.08 -14.07 -8.92
CA ALA A 153 -26.29 -15.15 -8.34
C ALA A 153 -26.43 -15.12 -6.81
N ALA A 154 -27.39 -15.87 -6.26
CA ALA A 154 -27.70 -15.92 -4.84
C ALA A 154 -26.79 -16.90 -4.08
N PHE A 155 -26.44 -16.57 -2.84
CA PHE A 155 -25.60 -17.40 -1.99
C PHE A 155 -25.91 -17.14 -0.51
N ALA A 156 -25.85 -18.19 0.31
CA ALA A 156 -26.21 -18.13 1.74
C ALA A 156 -24.98 -18.05 2.65
N GLU A 157 -23.95 -18.85 2.36
CA GLU A 157 -22.67 -18.81 3.06
C GLU A 157 -21.70 -17.94 2.29
N PHE A 158 -21.15 -16.92 2.95
CA PHE A 158 -20.20 -16.00 2.34
C PHE A 158 -19.17 -15.46 3.33
N ASP A 159 -18.09 -14.96 2.76
CA ASP A 159 -17.03 -14.23 3.43
C ASP A 159 -16.96 -12.80 2.88
N GLY A 160 -16.90 -11.82 3.78
CA GLY A 160 -16.89 -10.39 3.46
C GLY A 160 -18.04 -9.60 4.09
N ALA A 161 -17.93 -8.28 4.01
CA ALA A 161 -18.92 -7.33 4.51
C ALA A 161 -20.01 -7.09 3.46
N VAL A 162 -21.28 -7.12 3.89
CA VAL A 162 -22.42 -6.85 3.02
C VAL A 162 -22.67 -5.34 2.96
N GLU A 163 -22.63 -4.75 1.76
CA GLU A 163 -22.96 -3.34 1.55
C GLU A 163 -24.46 -3.15 1.26
N THR A 164 -25.07 -4.09 0.54
CA THR A 164 -26.52 -4.12 0.30
C THR A 164 -27.02 -5.55 0.14
N ALA A 165 -28.26 -5.81 0.58
CA ALA A 165 -28.93 -7.10 0.51
C ALA A 165 -30.42 -6.92 0.22
N GLU A 166 -31.00 -7.84 -0.55
CA GLU A 166 -32.43 -7.91 -0.83
C GLU A 166 -33.02 -9.12 -0.08
N GLY A 167 -33.79 -8.84 0.96
CA GLY A 167 -34.27 -9.87 1.89
C GLY A 167 -33.10 -10.60 2.56
N ARG A 168 -32.99 -11.92 2.33
CA ARG A 168 -31.89 -12.74 2.87
C ARG A 168 -30.66 -12.81 1.96
N TRP A 169 -30.74 -12.27 0.74
CA TRP A 169 -29.73 -12.45 -0.28
C TRP A 169 -28.83 -11.21 -0.39
N PRO A 170 -27.51 -11.33 -0.15
CA PRO A 170 -26.59 -10.24 -0.36
C PRO A 170 -26.47 -9.88 -1.85
N LEU A 171 -26.54 -8.59 -2.16
CA LEU A 171 -26.44 -8.04 -3.51
C LEU A 171 -25.04 -7.53 -3.82
N VAL A 172 -24.44 -6.81 -2.87
CA VAL A 172 -23.09 -6.27 -2.98
C VAL A 172 -22.32 -6.71 -1.74
N VAL A 173 -21.25 -7.46 -1.96
CA VAL A 173 -20.35 -7.93 -0.91
C VAL A 173 -18.95 -7.42 -1.20
N GLN A 174 -18.30 -6.87 -0.18
CA GLN A 174 -16.91 -6.48 -0.24
C GLN A 174 -16.08 -7.37 0.68
N LYS A 175 -15.13 -8.08 0.09
CA LYS A 175 -14.24 -9.01 0.77
C LYS A 175 -12.80 -8.50 0.72
N ALA A 176 -12.10 -8.55 1.84
CA ALA A 176 -10.65 -8.37 1.87
C ALA A 176 -9.96 -9.67 1.45
N PHE A 177 -8.95 -9.56 0.60
CA PHE A 177 -8.10 -10.69 0.20
C PHE A 177 -6.64 -10.23 0.23
N GLY A 178 -5.90 -10.67 1.24
CA GLY A 178 -4.62 -10.07 1.58
C GLY A 178 -4.77 -8.56 1.80
N LEU A 179 -3.89 -7.78 1.18
CA LEU A 179 -3.86 -6.32 1.24
C LEU A 179 -4.79 -5.64 0.23
N GLY A 180 -5.43 -6.41 -0.66
CA GLY A 180 -6.39 -5.89 -1.62
C GLY A 180 -7.83 -6.27 -1.30
N ARG A 181 -8.71 -5.98 -2.24
CA ARG A 181 -10.15 -6.14 -2.02
C ARG A 181 -10.88 -6.58 -3.28
N VAL A 182 -11.90 -7.40 -3.06
CA VAL A 182 -12.81 -7.89 -4.08
C VAL A 182 -14.20 -7.34 -3.77
N LYS A 183 -14.78 -6.59 -4.70
CA LYS A 183 -16.19 -6.17 -4.64
C LYS A 183 -16.99 -7.01 -5.61
N PHE A 184 -17.92 -7.80 -5.08
CA PHE A 184 -18.79 -8.67 -5.85
C PHE A 184 -20.19 -8.08 -5.92
N PHE A 185 -20.72 -7.95 -7.13
CA PHE A 185 -22.11 -7.59 -7.40
C PHE A 185 -22.85 -8.80 -7.97
N ALA A 186 -23.90 -9.22 -7.29
CA ALA A 186 -24.64 -10.44 -7.57
C ALA A 186 -25.62 -10.34 -8.75
N SER A 187 -25.50 -9.32 -9.60
CA SER A 187 -26.28 -9.15 -10.83
C SER A 187 -25.38 -8.73 -12.00
N ASP A 188 -25.88 -8.90 -13.22
CA ASP A 188 -25.21 -8.47 -14.45
C ASP A 188 -25.55 -7.03 -14.82
N LEU A 189 -24.57 -6.24 -15.26
CA LEU A 189 -24.75 -4.86 -15.75
C LEU A 189 -25.14 -4.79 -17.23
N ASN A 190 -24.94 -5.89 -17.97
CA ASN A 190 -25.09 -5.99 -19.42
C ASN A 190 -26.34 -6.76 -19.85
N CYS A 191 -27.07 -7.39 -18.92
CA CYS A 191 -28.33 -8.07 -19.20
C CYS A 191 -29.55 -7.25 -18.74
N ALA A 192 -30.67 -7.38 -19.45
CA ALA A 192 -31.95 -6.84 -18.98
C ALA A 192 -32.35 -7.50 -17.64
N PRO A 193 -32.99 -6.77 -16.72
CA PRO A 193 -33.48 -5.38 -16.85
C PRO A 193 -32.41 -4.30 -16.58
N MET A 194 -31.23 -4.66 -16.06
CA MET A 194 -30.17 -3.71 -15.68
C MET A 194 -29.62 -2.94 -16.88
N ALA A 195 -29.40 -3.61 -18.01
CA ALA A 195 -28.82 -3.03 -19.22
C ALA A 195 -29.62 -1.86 -19.81
N VAL A 196 -30.94 -1.86 -19.60
CA VAL A 196 -31.88 -0.84 -20.11
C VAL A 196 -32.29 0.17 -19.04
N TRP A 197 -31.83 0.00 -17.79
CA TRP A 197 -32.19 0.87 -16.69
C TRP A 197 -31.49 2.22 -16.78
N ARG A 198 -32.28 3.30 -16.71
CA ARG A 198 -31.79 4.68 -16.90
C ARG A 198 -30.78 5.11 -15.85
N ASP A 199 -30.95 4.68 -14.60
CA ASP A 199 -30.07 5.06 -13.48
C ASP A 199 -28.91 4.06 -13.25
N ARG A 200 -28.69 3.12 -14.19
CA ARG A 200 -27.50 2.24 -14.20
C ARG A 200 -26.18 2.99 -13.98
N PRO A 201 -25.93 4.18 -14.56
CA PRO A 201 -24.72 4.95 -14.29
C PRO A 201 -24.49 5.31 -12.81
N LEU A 202 -25.56 5.53 -12.03
CA LEU A 202 -25.46 5.82 -10.58
C LEU A 202 -25.07 4.58 -9.78
N LEU A 203 -25.54 3.40 -10.19
CA LEU A 203 -25.09 2.14 -9.58
C LEU A 203 -23.61 1.89 -9.88
N VAL A 204 -23.21 2.08 -11.14
CA VAL A 204 -21.81 1.87 -11.56
C VAL A 204 -20.86 2.84 -10.87
N SER A 205 -21.22 4.13 -10.76
CA SER A 205 -20.41 5.10 -10.01
C SER A 205 -20.23 4.72 -8.53
N LYS A 206 -21.29 4.18 -7.92
CA LYS A 206 -21.27 3.72 -6.53
C LYS A 206 -20.41 2.46 -6.36
N LEU A 207 -20.49 1.48 -7.28
CA LEU A 207 -19.64 0.29 -7.28
C LEU A 207 -18.15 0.63 -7.45
N LEU A 208 -17.86 1.62 -8.30
CA LEU A 208 -16.51 2.16 -8.51
C LEU A 208 -16.01 3.06 -7.38
N GLU A 209 -16.87 3.41 -6.42
CA GLU A 209 -16.56 4.34 -5.32
C GLU A 209 -16.07 5.70 -5.83
N LEU A 210 -16.70 6.21 -6.88
CA LEU A 210 -16.37 7.53 -7.41
C LEU A 210 -16.62 8.61 -6.33
N PRO A 211 -15.69 9.57 -6.16
CA PRO A 211 -15.86 10.65 -5.21
C PRO A 211 -17.06 11.51 -5.62
N PRO A 212 -17.87 12.03 -4.67
CA PRO A 212 -19.04 12.85 -4.99
C PRO A 212 -18.64 14.11 -5.77
N VAL A 213 -19.42 14.47 -6.80
CA VAL A 213 -19.23 15.72 -7.52
C VAL A 213 -20.00 16.82 -6.82
N ARG A 214 -19.29 17.87 -6.37
CA ARG A 214 -19.90 19.09 -5.82
C ARG A 214 -19.86 20.21 -6.83
N GLY A 215 -20.96 20.98 -6.86
CA GLY A 215 -21.10 22.20 -7.63
C GLY A 215 -20.07 23.24 -7.23
N ASP A 216 -19.61 23.95 -8.24
CA ASP A 216 -18.51 24.90 -8.25
C ASP A 216 -18.60 25.96 -7.13
N GLU A 217 -17.99 25.68 -5.98
CA GLU A 217 -17.59 26.72 -5.03
C GLU A 217 -16.16 27.13 -5.35
N GLY A 218 -16.04 28.08 -6.28
CA GLY A 218 -14.93 29.01 -6.45
C GLY A 218 -13.57 28.43 -6.11
N THR A 219 -13.08 27.52 -6.95
CA THR A 219 -11.71 27.03 -6.84
C THR A 219 -10.77 28.20 -7.11
N ALA A 220 -10.27 28.82 -6.03
CA ALA A 220 -9.10 29.67 -6.12
C ALA A 220 -7.98 28.81 -6.71
N ARG A 221 -7.74 28.97 -8.01
CA ARG A 221 -6.58 28.42 -8.72
C ARG A 221 -5.35 29.02 -8.05
N GLY A 222 -4.85 28.31 -7.04
CA GLY A 222 -3.56 28.57 -6.44
C GLY A 222 -2.54 28.57 -7.57
N VAL A 223 -1.86 29.70 -7.70
CA VAL A 223 -0.78 29.93 -8.65
C VAL A 223 0.11 28.68 -8.71
N LEU A 224 0.31 28.20 -9.94
CA LEU A 224 1.13 27.05 -10.33
C LEU A 224 2.49 27.08 -9.61
N HIS A 225 2.59 26.39 -8.48
CA HIS A 225 3.84 26.18 -7.75
C HIS A 225 4.06 24.68 -7.55
N ALA A 226 5.24 24.24 -8.01
CA ALA A 226 5.72 22.87 -8.21
C ALA A 226 4.94 22.09 -9.29
N GLY A 227 5.62 21.71 -10.38
CA GLY A 227 5.07 21.06 -11.58
C GLY A 227 4.52 19.64 -11.39
N TYR A 228 3.95 19.32 -10.23
CA TYR A 228 3.35 18.02 -9.90
C TYR A 228 1.84 18.16 -9.74
N GLN A 229 1.08 17.26 -10.37
CA GLN A 229 -0.39 17.27 -10.36
C GLN A 229 -1.00 16.30 -9.32
N ASP A 230 -0.20 15.39 -8.76
CA ASP A 230 -0.62 14.34 -7.83
C ASP A 230 0.21 14.32 -6.52
N LEU A 231 -0.21 13.49 -5.56
CA LEU A 231 0.48 13.29 -4.28
C LEU A 231 1.76 12.47 -4.44
N SER A 232 1.80 11.51 -5.36
CA SER A 232 3.02 10.74 -5.65
C SER A 232 4.16 11.61 -6.17
N GLY A 233 3.87 12.57 -7.07
CA GLY A 233 4.83 13.58 -7.50
C GLY A 233 5.26 14.50 -6.36
N GLN A 234 4.33 14.88 -5.46
CA GLN A 234 4.67 15.65 -4.27
C GLN A 234 5.59 14.85 -3.31
N LEU A 235 5.31 13.57 -3.06
CA LEU A 235 6.14 12.69 -2.24
C LEU A 235 7.54 12.56 -2.84
N ARG A 236 7.63 12.30 -4.14
CA ARG A 236 8.93 12.25 -4.84
C ARG A 236 9.70 13.57 -4.71
N SER A 237 9.02 14.70 -4.91
CA SER A 237 9.66 16.02 -4.77
C SER A 237 10.12 16.28 -3.35
N SER A 238 9.38 15.80 -2.36
CA SER A 238 9.75 15.93 -0.96
C SER A 238 11.06 15.19 -0.69
N LEU A 239 11.26 14.00 -1.26
CA LEU A 239 12.48 13.19 -1.15
C LEU A 239 13.69 13.77 -1.90
N ASP A 240 13.46 14.72 -2.81
CA ASP A 240 14.53 15.37 -3.59
C ASP A 240 15.24 16.50 -2.84
N GLN A 241 14.71 16.89 -1.68
CA GLN A 241 15.35 17.86 -0.80
C GLN A 241 16.32 17.13 0.13
N PHE A 242 17.61 17.41 0.02
CA PHE A 242 18.63 16.85 0.92
C PHE A 242 19.05 17.93 1.91
N GLU A 243 18.98 17.67 3.22
CA GLU A 243 19.45 18.64 4.23
C GLU A 243 20.94 18.97 4.06
N SER A 244 21.72 18.01 3.56
CA SER A 244 23.15 18.14 3.28
C SER A 244 23.48 18.98 2.04
N VAL A 245 22.50 19.24 1.16
CA VAL A 245 22.72 19.97 -0.10
C VAL A 245 21.95 21.28 -0.06
N ARG A 246 22.64 22.36 0.33
CA ARG A 246 22.06 23.70 0.30
C ARG A 246 22.00 24.21 -1.14
N ALA A 247 20.80 24.44 -1.65
CA ALA A 247 20.62 25.20 -2.87
C ALA A 247 21.22 26.60 -2.68
N ILE A 248 22.10 27.02 -3.59
CA ILE A 248 22.63 28.38 -3.59
C ILE A 248 21.45 29.31 -3.90
N PRO A 249 21.05 30.20 -2.97
CA PRO A 249 19.94 31.11 -3.23
C PRO A 249 20.23 31.95 -4.47
N PHE A 250 19.22 32.17 -5.30
CA PHE A 250 19.39 32.93 -6.55
C PHE A 250 20.01 34.31 -6.33
N TRP A 251 19.74 34.95 -5.18
CA TRP A 251 20.33 36.24 -4.84
C TRP A 251 21.86 36.20 -4.74
N VAL A 252 22.46 35.07 -4.31
CA VAL A 252 23.93 34.93 -4.24
C VAL A 252 24.51 34.96 -5.65
N VAL A 253 23.87 34.27 -6.58
CA VAL A 253 24.27 34.28 -8.00
C VAL A 253 24.09 35.67 -8.60
N ALA A 254 22.97 36.34 -8.30
CA ALA A 254 22.73 37.71 -8.75
C ALA A 254 23.76 38.71 -8.18
N CYS A 255 24.09 38.62 -6.89
CA CYS A 255 25.13 39.42 -6.26
C CYS A 255 26.51 39.13 -6.85
N ALA A 256 26.84 37.86 -7.12
CA ALA A 256 28.10 37.49 -7.76
C ALA A 256 28.20 38.04 -9.19
N ALA A 257 27.10 37.99 -9.95
CA ALA A 257 27.02 38.56 -11.30
C ALA A 257 27.14 40.10 -11.28
N ALA A 258 26.45 40.76 -10.34
CA ALA A 258 26.58 42.21 -10.15
C ALA A 258 27.99 42.61 -9.73
N PHE A 259 28.60 41.86 -8.81
CA PHE A 259 30.00 42.05 -8.40
C PHE A 259 30.95 41.87 -9.59
N TYR A 260 30.75 40.86 -10.43
CA TYR A 260 31.52 40.65 -11.64
C TYR A 260 31.40 41.82 -12.63
N LEU A 261 30.18 42.33 -12.86
CA LEU A 261 29.96 43.51 -13.70
C LEU A 261 30.68 44.75 -13.15
N LEU A 262 30.68 44.94 -11.84
CA LEU A 262 31.44 46.01 -11.19
C LEU A 262 32.96 45.81 -11.32
N LEU A 263 33.42 44.56 -11.32
CA LEU A 263 34.84 44.24 -11.43
C LEU A 263 35.36 44.48 -12.86
N VAL A 264 34.57 44.15 -13.88
CA VAL A 264 34.95 44.29 -15.30
C VAL A 264 34.79 45.72 -15.82
N ALA A 265 33.79 46.48 -15.37
CA ALA A 265 33.55 47.83 -15.91
C ALA A 265 34.18 48.93 -15.05
N PRO A 266 33.60 49.34 -13.89
CA PRO A 266 34.12 50.48 -13.14
C PRO A 266 35.48 50.21 -12.48
N PHE A 267 35.70 49.01 -11.94
CA PHE A 267 36.95 48.69 -11.25
C PHE A 267 38.13 48.59 -12.22
N ASP A 268 37.96 47.88 -13.33
CA ASP A 268 38.97 47.78 -14.39
C ASP A 268 39.32 49.16 -14.95
N TYR A 269 38.31 49.97 -15.30
CA TYR A 269 38.52 51.35 -15.78
C TYR A 269 39.30 52.21 -14.76
N TYR A 270 38.93 52.15 -13.49
CA TYR A 270 39.61 52.89 -12.43
C TYR A 270 41.05 52.43 -12.23
N LEU A 271 41.32 51.12 -12.30
CA LEU A 271 42.66 50.56 -12.19
C LEU A 271 43.56 51.06 -13.34
N MET A 272 43.05 51.04 -14.57
CA MET A 272 43.76 51.53 -15.75
C MET A 272 44.07 53.02 -15.63
N GLN A 273 43.10 53.82 -15.19
CA GLN A 273 43.26 55.26 -15.03
C GLN A 273 44.24 55.63 -13.91
N ARG A 274 44.23 54.88 -12.80
CA ARG A 274 45.10 55.14 -11.64
C ARG A 274 46.55 54.73 -11.87
N PHE A 275 46.80 53.64 -12.61
CA PHE A 275 48.15 53.13 -12.87
C PHE A 275 48.73 53.59 -14.22
N GLY A 276 47.99 54.36 -15.03
CA GLY A 276 48.48 54.94 -16.29
C GLY A 276 48.85 53.90 -17.36
N VAL A 277 48.25 52.71 -17.29
CA VAL A 277 48.58 51.57 -18.16
C VAL A 277 47.88 51.69 -19.50
N ARG A 278 48.53 51.24 -20.59
CA ARG A 278 47.95 51.26 -21.95
C ARG A 278 46.62 50.48 -22.00
N VAL A 279 45.62 51.06 -22.67
CA VAL A 279 44.23 50.53 -22.78
C VAL A 279 44.16 49.07 -23.20
N GLN A 280 45.12 48.57 -23.97
CA GLN A 280 45.21 47.16 -24.39
C GLN A 280 45.37 46.13 -23.25
N TRP A 281 45.74 46.55 -22.04
CA TRP A 281 45.85 45.66 -20.88
C TRP A 281 44.49 45.23 -20.30
N THR A 282 43.39 45.87 -20.69
CA THR A 282 42.01 45.48 -20.32
C THR A 282 41.67 44.05 -20.74
N TRP A 283 42.23 43.58 -21.85
CA TRP A 283 42.05 42.19 -22.28
C TRP A 283 42.69 41.17 -21.32
N MET A 284 43.83 41.52 -20.71
CA MET A 284 44.50 40.65 -19.73
C MET A 284 43.79 40.66 -18.38
N THR A 285 43.35 41.83 -17.89
CA THR A 285 42.58 41.93 -16.64
C THR A 285 41.18 41.33 -16.77
N PHE A 286 40.55 41.45 -17.94
CA PHE A 286 39.34 40.73 -18.28
C PHE A 286 39.55 39.20 -18.23
N ALA A 287 40.57 38.68 -18.93
CA ALA A 287 40.86 37.25 -18.89
C ALA A 287 41.19 36.76 -17.46
N LEU A 288 41.97 37.54 -16.71
CA LEU A 288 42.33 37.20 -15.33
C LEU A 288 41.12 37.22 -14.40
N SER A 289 40.24 38.22 -14.52
CA SER A 289 39.02 38.31 -13.70
C SER A 289 38.05 37.17 -13.98
N VAL A 290 37.90 36.77 -15.24
CA VAL A 290 37.13 35.56 -15.62
C VAL A 290 37.71 34.31 -14.96
N VAL A 291 39.03 34.12 -15.02
CA VAL A 291 39.70 32.95 -14.40
C VAL A 291 39.55 32.95 -12.89
N VAL A 292 39.75 34.10 -12.23
CA VAL A 292 39.62 34.24 -10.77
C VAL A 292 38.19 33.99 -10.33
N LEU A 293 37.19 34.55 -11.03
CA LEU A 293 35.78 34.32 -10.70
C LEU A 293 35.40 32.85 -10.94
N ALA A 294 35.82 32.26 -12.04
CA ALA A 294 35.58 30.84 -12.32
C ALA A 294 36.18 29.95 -11.23
N ALA A 295 37.43 30.21 -10.82
CA ALA A 295 38.07 29.50 -9.73
C ALA A 295 37.34 29.69 -8.40
N ALA A 296 36.91 30.92 -8.08
CA ALA A 296 36.15 31.21 -6.87
C ALA A 296 34.79 30.50 -6.84
N VAL A 297 34.08 30.45 -7.98
CA VAL A 297 32.81 29.73 -8.12
C VAL A 297 33.00 28.23 -7.98
N VAL A 298 34.01 27.63 -8.61
CA VAL A 298 34.32 26.20 -8.48
C VAL A 298 34.69 25.86 -7.04
N TRP A 299 35.52 26.69 -6.40
CA TRP A 299 35.91 26.51 -5.00
C TRP A 299 34.70 26.62 -4.06
N ALA A 300 33.87 27.64 -4.24
CA ALA A 300 32.65 27.83 -3.46
C ALA A 300 31.67 26.66 -3.68
N ALA A 301 31.46 26.23 -4.93
CA ALA A 301 30.59 25.11 -5.25
C ALA A 301 31.04 23.82 -4.55
N GLY A 302 32.33 23.52 -4.55
CA GLY A 302 32.90 22.37 -3.83
C GLY A 302 32.72 22.44 -2.31
N ARG A 303 32.65 23.65 -1.73
CA ARG A 303 32.38 23.84 -0.29
C ARG A 303 30.90 23.77 0.06
N PHE A 304 30.01 24.21 -0.84
CA PHE A 304 28.57 24.27 -0.57
C PHE A 304 27.80 23.00 -0.96
N LYS A 305 28.24 22.25 -1.97
CA LYS A 305 27.47 21.11 -2.52
C LYS A 305 27.81 19.73 -1.95
N GLY A 306 28.69 19.66 -0.95
CA GLY A 306 29.11 18.39 -0.34
C GLY A 306 29.92 17.49 -1.27
N ASP A 307 30.70 16.56 -0.70
CA ASP A 307 31.51 15.58 -1.47
C ASP A 307 31.10 14.13 -1.16
N GLN A 308 30.00 13.92 -0.44
CA GLN A 308 29.49 12.60 -0.10
C GLN A 308 28.22 12.28 -0.90
N THR A 309 28.09 11.02 -1.29
CA THR A 309 26.83 10.50 -1.84
C THR A 309 25.79 10.54 -0.72
N ALA A 310 24.67 11.21 -0.96
CA ALA A 310 23.60 11.32 0.02
C ALA A 310 22.39 10.51 -0.44
N ILE A 311 21.73 9.87 0.51
CA ILE A 311 20.54 9.05 0.25
C ILE A 311 19.46 9.50 1.21
N ARG A 312 18.27 9.70 0.66
CA ARG A 312 17.05 9.94 1.42
C ARG A 312 16.05 8.86 1.03
N GLN A 313 15.48 8.18 2.02
CA GLN A 313 14.55 7.09 1.77
C GLN A 313 13.32 7.15 2.67
N ILE A 314 12.20 6.68 2.13
CA ILE A 314 10.99 6.43 2.89
C ILE A 314 10.39 5.11 2.43
N GLU A 315 9.96 4.30 3.40
CA GLU A 315 9.45 2.96 3.15
C GLU A 315 8.11 2.73 3.85
N VAL A 316 7.21 2.05 3.14
CA VAL A 316 6.00 1.47 3.71
C VAL A 316 6.10 -0.05 3.62
N ILE A 317 5.96 -0.71 4.77
CA ILE A 317 5.94 -2.17 4.88
C ILE A 317 4.55 -2.59 5.33
N ASP A 318 3.84 -3.28 4.45
CA ASP A 318 2.53 -3.84 4.74
C ASP A 318 2.66 -5.30 5.11
N VAL A 319 2.10 -5.68 6.26
CA VAL A 319 2.13 -7.05 6.78
C VAL A 319 0.71 -7.58 6.87
N ASP A 320 0.40 -8.60 6.07
CA ASP A 320 -0.81 -9.40 6.23
C ASP A 320 -0.59 -10.40 7.36
N HIS A 321 -1.12 -10.07 8.56
CA HIS A 321 -0.92 -10.89 9.76
C HIS A 321 -1.48 -12.31 9.60
N ASP A 322 -2.62 -12.46 8.94
CA ASP A 322 -3.26 -13.76 8.77
C ASP A 322 -2.59 -14.56 7.65
N GLY A 323 -2.22 -13.88 6.56
CA GLY A 323 -1.59 -14.50 5.40
C GLY A 323 -0.11 -14.81 5.55
N GLY A 324 0.59 -14.22 6.54
CA GLY A 324 2.02 -14.45 6.80
C GLY A 324 2.95 -13.84 5.74
N ILE A 325 2.49 -12.81 5.03
CA ILE A 325 3.23 -12.17 3.93
C ILE A 325 3.43 -10.70 4.26
N ALA A 326 4.62 -10.19 3.97
CA ALA A 326 4.90 -8.76 3.93
C ALA A 326 5.21 -8.31 2.50
N ARG A 327 4.73 -7.12 2.15
CA ARG A 327 5.22 -6.37 0.99
C ARG A 327 5.85 -5.06 1.47
N GLY A 328 6.96 -4.66 0.85
CA GLY A 328 7.55 -3.35 1.08
C GLY A 328 7.54 -2.52 -0.18
N GLN A 329 7.29 -1.23 -0.02
CA GLN A 329 7.52 -0.22 -1.04
C GLN A 329 8.52 0.81 -0.51
N LEU A 330 9.66 0.91 -1.18
CA LEU A 330 10.72 1.86 -0.89
C LEU A 330 10.76 2.93 -1.99
N TRP A 331 10.70 4.20 -1.60
CA TRP A 331 11.08 5.32 -2.45
C TRP A 331 12.36 5.92 -1.94
N PHE A 332 13.32 6.15 -2.82
CA PHE A 332 14.60 6.70 -2.41
C PHE A 332 15.24 7.54 -3.50
N ASN A 333 15.91 8.60 -3.08
CA ASN A 333 16.69 9.46 -3.96
C ASN A 333 18.18 9.29 -3.64
N VAL A 334 18.97 9.13 -4.69
CA VAL A 334 20.43 9.06 -4.61
C VAL A 334 20.99 10.35 -5.21
N PHE A 335 21.66 11.15 -4.37
CA PHE A 335 22.41 12.32 -4.79
C PHE A 335 23.87 11.96 -5.00
N SER A 336 24.43 12.31 -6.16
CA SER A 336 25.86 12.08 -6.44
C SER A 336 26.64 13.40 -6.54
N PRO A 337 27.75 13.55 -5.78
CA PRO A 337 28.61 14.72 -5.84
C PRO A 337 29.55 14.72 -7.06
N ARG A 338 29.60 13.62 -7.83
CA ARG A 338 30.49 13.44 -8.98
C ARG A 338 29.76 12.71 -10.10
N THR A 339 30.20 12.86 -11.33
CA THR A 339 29.65 12.05 -12.43
C THR A 339 30.13 10.61 -12.28
N GLN A 340 29.22 9.68 -12.02
CA GLN A 340 29.54 8.27 -11.84
C GLN A 340 28.50 7.36 -12.49
N ARG A 341 28.88 6.09 -12.69
CA ARG A 341 27.94 5.01 -12.97
C ARG A 341 27.98 4.05 -11.81
N CYS A 342 26.81 3.70 -11.28
CA CYS A 342 26.73 2.78 -10.15
C CYS A 342 25.80 1.60 -10.46
N GLU A 343 26.06 0.52 -9.77
CA GLU A 343 25.12 -0.59 -9.59
C GLU A 343 24.23 -0.29 -8.39
N LEU A 344 22.92 -0.46 -8.55
CA LEU A 344 21.94 -0.33 -7.47
C LEU A 344 21.24 -1.66 -7.25
N SER A 345 21.14 -2.09 -5.99
CA SER A 345 20.31 -3.22 -5.55
C SER A 345 19.77 -2.95 -4.14
N ILE A 346 18.81 -3.76 -3.69
CA ILE A 346 18.18 -3.58 -2.38
C ILE A 346 18.15 -4.90 -1.64
N THR A 347 18.43 -4.82 -0.34
CA THR A 347 18.23 -5.91 0.60
C THR A 347 16.99 -5.62 1.45
N ALA A 348 16.01 -6.52 1.37
CA ALA A 348 14.81 -6.45 2.21
C ALA A 348 15.18 -6.56 3.71
N PRO A 349 14.33 -6.08 4.64
CA PRO A 349 14.65 -6.08 6.05
C PRO A 349 14.81 -7.49 6.60
N SER A 350 15.94 -7.75 7.27
CA SER A 350 16.19 -9.05 7.93
C SER A 350 15.27 -9.31 9.12
N THR A 351 14.69 -8.26 9.69
CA THR A 351 13.77 -8.28 10.84
C THR A 351 12.42 -8.95 10.54
N LEU A 352 12.06 -9.11 9.27
CA LEU A 352 10.82 -9.80 8.85
C LEU A 352 10.92 -11.32 9.01
N ALA A 353 12.13 -11.87 8.87
CA ALA A 353 12.37 -13.29 8.98
C ALA A 353 12.21 -13.71 10.44
N ALA A 354 11.36 -14.71 10.70
CA ALA A 354 11.29 -15.32 12.02
C ALA A 354 12.68 -15.87 12.37
N SER A 355 13.38 -15.27 13.35
CA SER A 355 14.42 -16.01 14.04
C SER A 355 13.71 -17.18 14.72
N PRO A 356 14.02 -18.45 14.40
CA PRO A 356 13.53 -19.55 15.19
C PRO A 356 14.21 -19.41 16.55
N SER A 357 13.54 -18.73 17.49
CA SER A 357 13.95 -18.78 18.88
C SER A 357 13.77 -20.24 19.30
N ARG A 358 14.91 -20.93 19.35
CA ARG A 358 15.07 -22.21 20.00
C ARG A 358 14.48 -22.04 21.39
N VAL A 359 13.30 -22.60 21.60
CA VAL A 359 12.78 -22.85 22.94
C VAL A 359 13.78 -23.80 23.56
N GLU A 360 14.72 -23.26 24.34
CA GLU A 360 15.52 -24.06 25.25
C GLU A 360 14.53 -24.80 26.13
N GLY A 361 14.53 -26.13 25.99
CA GLY A 361 13.70 -27.02 26.76
C GLY A 361 13.84 -26.71 28.24
N GLY A 362 12.69 -26.56 28.90
CA GLY A 362 12.63 -26.41 30.34
C GLY A 362 13.40 -27.55 31.00
N LYS A 363 14.48 -27.18 31.69
CA LYS A 363 15.04 -27.98 32.78
C LYS A 363 14.46 -27.44 34.09
N ASP A 364 13.69 -28.34 34.70
CA ASP A 364 13.65 -28.66 36.13
C ASP A 364 13.06 -27.66 37.12
N LEU A 365 11.90 -28.03 37.67
CA LEU A 365 11.50 -27.74 39.07
C LEU A 365 10.69 -28.92 39.66
N SER A 366 11.40 -29.90 40.23
CA SER A 366 11.06 -30.59 41.49
C SER A 366 12.29 -31.43 41.84
N SER A 367 12.90 -31.42 43.02
CA SER A 367 12.50 -30.98 44.35
C SER A 367 13.79 -30.83 45.14
N ALA A 368 13.93 -29.74 45.90
CA ALA A 368 14.88 -29.70 47.00
C ALA A 368 14.31 -30.53 48.15
N ASP A 369 15.07 -31.52 48.64
CA ASP A 369 15.19 -31.68 50.09
C ASP A 369 16.48 -32.38 50.50
N ALA A 370 17.16 -31.67 51.41
CA ALA A 370 18.12 -32.03 52.46
C ALA A 370 19.03 -33.26 52.34
N GLY A 371 20.34 -33.03 52.57
CA GLY A 371 21.10 -33.89 53.48
C GLY A 371 22.56 -34.20 53.13
N SER A 372 23.46 -33.35 53.61
CA SER A 372 24.73 -33.71 54.29
C SER A 372 25.80 -34.58 53.60
N ALA A 373 26.94 -33.91 53.34
CA ALA A 373 28.33 -34.33 53.59
C ALA A 373 28.80 -35.76 53.25
N ALA A 374 29.74 -35.89 52.30
CA ALA A 374 31.17 -36.14 52.58
C ALA A 374 31.93 -36.61 51.31
N LYS A 375 33.00 -35.86 51.00
CA LYS A 375 34.37 -36.32 50.67
C LYS A 375 34.58 -37.63 49.86
N GLY A 376 35.29 -37.48 48.73
CA GLY A 376 36.49 -38.30 48.48
C GLY A 376 36.50 -39.22 47.25
N ALA A 377 37.28 -38.79 46.24
CA ALA A 377 38.25 -39.56 45.45
C ALA A 377 37.90 -40.95 44.85
N GLY A 378 38.01 -41.01 43.51
CA GLY A 378 38.89 -41.97 42.83
C GLY A 378 38.34 -43.33 42.39
N GLY A 379 38.72 -43.75 41.17
CA GLY A 379 38.94 -45.17 40.88
C GLY A 379 38.00 -45.84 39.85
N ALA A 380 38.48 -45.90 38.61
CA ALA A 380 38.59 -47.07 37.73
C ALA A 380 37.56 -48.23 37.74
N ALA A 381 37.13 -48.54 36.50
CA ALA A 381 37.13 -49.84 35.83
C ALA A 381 35.98 -50.87 36.01
N ALA A 382 35.65 -51.41 34.82
CA ALA A 382 35.25 -52.79 34.49
C ALA A 382 33.77 -53.20 34.53
N ASP A 383 33.31 -53.55 33.32
CA ASP A 383 32.64 -54.78 32.90
C ASP A 383 31.35 -55.26 33.58
N GLY A 384 30.43 -55.71 32.70
CA GLY A 384 29.88 -57.06 32.83
C GLY A 384 28.38 -57.18 33.06
N ALA A 385 27.67 -57.26 31.93
CA ALA A 385 26.72 -58.33 31.60
C ALA A 385 25.54 -58.71 32.54
N ALA A 386 24.37 -58.73 31.89
CA ALA A 386 23.36 -59.81 31.88
C ALA A 386 22.30 -59.92 32.99
N GLY A 387 21.10 -60.33 32.54
CA GLY A 387 20.10 -61.07 33.32
C GLY A 387 18.85 -60.26 33.66
N SER A 388 17.74 -60.35 32.91
CA SER A 388 16.72 -61.43 33.00
C SER A 388 15.89 -61.32 34.30
N THR A 389 14.69 -60.72 34.27
CA THR A 389 13.35 -61.35 34.14
C THR A 389 12.64 -61.70 35.46
N ILE A 390 11.30 -61.56 35.43
CA ILE A 390 10.25 -62.23 36.24
C ILE A 390 9.85 -61.56 37.57
N ASN A 391 8.62 -61.03 37.60
CA ASN A 391 7.46 -61.56 38.35
C ASN A 391 6.25 -60.66 38.03
N ASP A 392 5.21 -61.12 37.32
CA ASP A 392 4.09 -61.94 37.80
C ASP A 392 3.49 -61.49 39.13
N ASN A 393 2.26 -60.93 39.06
CA ASN A 393 1.18 -61.49 39.88
C ASN A 393 -0.22 -61.18 39.32
N ARG A 394 -0.98 -62.28 39.19
CA ARG A 394 -2.42 -62.40 38.85
C ARG A 394 -3.25 -62.41 40.13
N SER A 395 -4.48 -61.91 40.04
CA SER A 395 -5.75 -62.50 40.57
C SER A 395 -6.88 -61.47 40.34
N ALA A 396 -7.86 -61.69 39.45
CA ALA A 396 -9.08 -62.53 39.60
C ALA A 396 -9.97 -62.05 40.76
N ALA A 397 -11.30 -61.98 40.72
CA ALA A 397 -12.39 -62.05 39.74
C ALA A 397 -13.67 -61.67 40.55
N GLU A 398 -14.76 -61.22 39.91
CA GLU A 398 -16.16 -61.63 40.21
C GLU A 398 -17.19 -60.81 39.40
N GLU A 399 -18.20 -61.55 38.92
CA GLU A 399 -19.42 -61.15 38.20
C GLU A 399 -20.37 -60.33 39.13
N GLU A 400 -21.41 -59.60 38.71
CA GLU A 400 -22.59 -59.99 37.93
C GLU A 400 -23.53 -58.77 37.83
N GLY A 401 -24.46 -58.71 36.86
CA GLY A 401 -25.66 -57.84 36.96
C GLY A 401 -26.04 -57.02 35.72
N GLY A 402 -27.14 -57.41 35.07
CA GLY A 402 -27.62 -56.89 33.78
C GLY A 402 -28.50 -55.64 33.81
N GLY A 403 -28.75 -55.09 32.62
CA GLY A 403 -29.67 -53.97 32.40
C GLY A 403 -29.53 -53.32 31.02
N SER A 404 -30.47 -53.62 30.12
CA SER A 404 -30.56 -53.14 28.73
C SER A 404 -30.68 -51.60 28.62
N PRO A 405 -30.11 -50.92 27.59
CA PRO A 405 -30.08 -49.46 27.50
C PRO A 405 -31.28 -48.88 26.74
N ARG A 406 -31.94 -47.87 27.32
CA ARG A 406 -32.76 -46.90 26.56
C ARG A 406 -31.88 -45.74 26.13
N ARG A 407 -31.83 -45.54 24.82
CA ARG A 407 -31.02 -44.55 24.11
C ARG A 407 -31.86 -43.29 23.91
N ASP A 408 -31.61 -42.25 24.69
CA ASP A 408 -32.00 -40.87 24.36
C ASP A 408 -31.15 -39.87 25.17
N SER A 409 -30.09 -39.38 24.54
CA SER A 409 -29.45 -38.09 24.85
C SER A 409 -28.34 -37.85 23.83
N ARG A 410 -28.56 -36.86 22.95
CA ARG A 410 -27.54 -36.30 22.05
C ARG A 410 -26.44 -35.65 22.90
N PRO A 411 -25.14 -35.97 22.72
CA PRO A 411 -24.07 -35.17 23.30
C PRO A 411 -23.70 -34.01 22.38
N GLY A 412 -23.29 -32.92 23.03
CA GLY A 412 -23.14 -31.58 22.48
C GLY A 412 -22.11 -31.40 21.38
N ASN A 413 -22.43 -30.46 20.49
CA ASN A 413 -21.48 -29.90 19.55
C ASN A 413 -20.78 -28.69 20.22
N ARG A 414 -19.69 -28.96 20.95
CA ARG A 414 -18.68 -27.96 21.32
C ARG A 414 -17.32 -28.46 20.81
N ARG A 415 -17.10 -28.34 19.49
CA ARG A 415 -15.78 -28.32 18.86
C ARG A 415 -15.85 -27.43 17.62
N ALA A 416 -15.99 -26.14 17.83
CA ALA A 416 -15.60 -25.11 16.86
C ALA A 416 -14.58 -24.25 17.59
N GLY A 417 -13.30 -24.53 17.35
CA GLY A 417 -12.18 -23.92 18.07
C GLY A 417 -10.92 -24.70 17.74
N ALA A 418 -10.04 -24.06 16.95
CA ALA A 418 -8.80 -24.59 16.37
C ALA A 418 -8.93 -25.25 14.98
N GLU A 419 -9.41 -24.48 13.99
CA GLU A 419 -8.89 -24.69 12.63
C GLU A 419 -7.42 -24.26 12.60
N ARG A 420 -6.56 -25.17 12.11
CA ARG A 420 -5.12 -24.92 11.93
C ARG A 420 -4.94 -23.77 10.95
N ARG A 421 -4.13 -22.77 11.33
CA ARG A 421 -3.64 -21.70 10.43
C ARG A 421 -2.78 -22.33 9.32
N THR A 422 -3.38 -22.65 8.18
CA THR A 422 -2.63 -23.04 6.98
C THR A 422 -2.13 -21.76 6.34
N ILE A 423 -0.84 -21.45 6.51
CA ILE A 423 -0.18 -20.34 5.82
C ILE A 423 -0.22 -20.68 4.32
N ASP A 424 -0.96 -19.92 3.52
CA ASP A 424 -0.94 -20.03 2.06
C ASP A 424 0.38 -19.42 1.55
N GLN A 425 1.44 -20.24 1.52
CA GLN A 425 2.82 -19.92 1.11
C GLN A 425 2.97 -19.74 -0.42
N SER A 426 1.91 -19.38 -1.14
CA SER A 426 1.88 -19.41 -2.60
C SER A 426 2.57 -18.23 -3.32
N ILE A 427 3.04 -17.20 -2.60
CA ILE A 427 3.71 -16.04 -3.21
C ILE A 427 5.22 -16.23 -3.13
N GLU A 428 5.88 -16.15 -4.29
CA GLU A 428 7.33 -16.16 -4.39
C GLU A 428 7.92 -14.87 -3.79
N GLU A 429 9.03 -15.02 -3.05
CA GLU A 429 9.80 -13.88 -2.58
C GLU A 429 10.47 -13.19 -3.77
N GLN A 430 10.18 -11.91 -3.96
CA GLN A 430 10.69 -11.16 -5.10
C GLN A 430 11.17 -9.78 -4.67
N THR A 431 12.12 -9.23 -5.39
CA THR A 431 12.52 -7.82 -5.28
C THR A 431 12.56 -7.23 -6.68
N LEU A 432 11.89 -6.10 -6.84
CA LEU A 432 11.79 -5.33 -8.06
C LEU A 432 12.37 -3.95 -7.77
N LEU A 433 13.28 -3.49 -8.62
CA LEU A 433 13.92 -2.20 -8.54
C LEU A 433 13.76 -1.51 -9.89
N ALA A 434 13.27 -0.27 -9.87
CA ALA A 434 13.06 0.51 -11.06
C ALA A 434 13.50 1.96 -10.84
N TRP A 435 13.85 2.61 -11.95
CA TRP A 435 13.87 4.07 -11.96
C TRP A 435 12.46 4.59 -11.72
N GLN A 436 12.28 5.48 -10.74
CA GLN A 436 11.01 6.15 -10.56
C GLN A 436 10.97 7.28 -11.59
N GLY A 437 10.26 7.09 -12.70
CA GLY A 437 10.02 8.15 -13.67
C GLY A 437 8.90 9.08 -13.20
N LEU A 438 8.95 10.35 -13.58
CA LEU A 438 7.83 11.27 -13.39
C LEU A 438 6.80 11.03 -14.49
N SER A 439 5.52 11.00 -14.12
CA SER A 439 4.42 11.03 -15.08
C SER A 439 4.29 12.44 -15.68
N GLY A 440 3.75 12.52 -16.90
CA GLY A 440 3.45 13.77 -17.59
C GLY A 440 4.66 14.45 -18.22
N ARG A 441 4.44 15.72 -18.61
CA ARG A 441 5.33 16.52 -19.47
C ARG A 441 6.20 17.53 -18.72
N ALA A 442 6.20 17.49 -17.39
CA ALA A 442 7.06 18.33 -16.58
C ALA A 442 8.55 17.99 -16.81
N LEU A 443 9.46 18.88 -16.42
CA LEU A 443 10.90 18.62 -16.51
C LEU A 443 11.26 17.31 -15.77
N GLY A 444 11.87 16.35 -16.47
CA GLY A 444 12.16 15.02 -15.92
C GLY A 444 11.00 14.00 -16.02
N GLY A 445 9.88 14.41 -16.62
CA GLY A 445 8.75 13.57 -16.99
C GLY A 445 9.07 12.58 -18.11
N MET A 446 8.41 11.43 -18.09
CA MET A 446 8.58 10.38 -19.09
C MET A 446 7.89 10.71 -20.43
N ASP A 447 6.98 11.70 -20.45
CA ASP A 447 6.23 12.12 -21.67
C ASP A 447 6.87 13.34 -22.36
N VAL A 448 8.13 13.66 -22.04
CA VAL A 448 8.83 14.81 -22.63
C VAL A 448 9.54 14.39 -23.92
N ASP A 449 8.84 14.49 -25.05
CA ASP A 449 9.42 14.26 -26.39
C ASP A 449 10.65 15.15 -26.66
N ALA A 450 10.65 16.37 -26.10
CA ALA A 450 11.65 17.40 -26.36
C ALA A 450 13.06 17.10 -25.80
N LEU A 451 13.22 16.16 -24.86
CA LEU A 451 14.52 15.80 -24.28
C LEU A 451 15.24 14.70 -25.09
N TRP A 452 14.56 14.05 -26.04
CA TRP A 452 15.08 12.90 -26.80
C TRP A 452 15.46 13.27 -28.25
N GLY A 453 15.82 14.52 -28.51
CA GLY A 453 16.32 14.94 -29.83
C GLY A 453 17.59 14.17 -30.25
N ASP A 454 17.72 13.92 -31.56
CA ASP A 454 18.70 13.09 -32.29
C ASP A 454 20.21 13.28 -31.98
N GLY A 455 20.59 14.16 -31.05
CA GLY A 455 21.99 14.49 -30.73
C GLY A 455 22.45 14.11 -29.32
N GLY A 456 21.57 13.62 -28.45
CA GLY A 456 21.95 13.17 -27.10
C GLY A 456 22.47 11.74 -27.13
N THR A 457 23.71 11.50 -26.72
CA THR A 457 24.17 10.13 -26.40
C THR A 457 23.34 9.64 -25.22
N SER A 458 22.29 8.87 -25.48
CA SER A 458 21.50 8.22 -24.44
C SER A 458 22.39 7.19 -23.75
N VAL A 459 22.92 7.57 -22.59
CA VAL A 459 23.60 6.62 -21.72
C VAL A 459 22.53 5.79 -21.04
N GLY A 460 22.25 4.62 -21.59
CA GLY A 460 21.34 3.65 -21.00
C GLY A 460 21.90 3.01 -19.72
N TYR A 461 20.99 2.43 -18.94
CA TYR A 461 21.29 1.49 -17.87
C TYR A 461 20.63 0.15 -18.19
N ALA A 462 21.12 -0.93 -17.61
CA ALA A 462 20.52 -2.25 -17.75
C ALA A 462 19.76 -2.64 -16.48
N THR A 463 18.72 -3.45 -16.63
CA THR A 463 18.08 -4.15 -15.51
C THR A 463 18.39 -5.64 -15.64
N THR A 464 18.65 -6.29 -14.52
CA THR A 464 18.85 -7.75 -14.49
C THR A 464 17.56 -8.48 -14.90
N ALA A 465 17.68 -9.75 -15.33
CA ALA A 465 16.51 -10.56 -15.67
C ALA A 465 15.51 -10.70 -14.50
N GLY A 466 16.03 -10.74 -13.26
CA GLY A 466 15.24 -10.75 -12.03
C GLY A 466 14.61 -9.40 -11.67
N ARG A 467 15.02 -8.31 -12.35
CA ARG A 467 14.62 -6.92 -12.09
C ARG A 467 14.92 -6.43 -10.66
N ASP A 468 15.81 -7.12 -9.95
CA ASP A 468 16.23 -6.83 -8.59
C ASP A 468 17.42 -5.85 -8.51
N ARG A 469 18.02 -5.56 -9.67
CA ARG A 469 19.24 -4.75 -9.78
C ARG A 469 19.23 -3.89 -11.04
N LEU A 470 19.80 -2.70 -10.91
CA LEU A 470 20.08 -1.78 -12.01
C LEU A 470 21.59 -1.62 -12.18
N GLU A 471 22.08 -1.84 -13.39
CA GLU A 471 23.50 -1.83 -13.73
C GLU A 471 23.86 -0.64 -14.60
N GLY A 472 24.97 0.03 -14.26
CA GLY A 472 25.50 1.14 -15.03
C GLY A 472 24.64 2.40 -14.99
N VAL A 473 23.89 2.61 -13.90
CA VAL A 473 22.99 3.76 -13.75
C VAL A 473 23.78 5.07 -13.77
N PRO A 474 23.54 5.97 -14.74
CA PRO A 474 24.29 7.22 -14.82
C PRO A 474 23.79 8.21 -13.77
N LEU A 475 24.68 8.65 -12.88
CA LEU A 475 24.43 9.72 -11.91
C LEU A 475 25.32 10.93 -12.26
N PRO A 476 24.76 11.99 -12.86
CA PRO A 476 25.50 13.22 -13.14
C PRO A 476 25.99 13.94 -11.87
N ILE A 477 27.06 14.72 -12.01
CA ILE A 477 27.60 15.57 -10.94
C ILE A 477 26.52 16.51 -10.37
N TRP A 478 26.44 16.55 -9.04
CA TRP A 478 25.52 17.40 -8.29
C TRP A 478 24.06 17.26 -8.73
N SER A 479 23.67 16.02 -9.03
CA SER A 479 22.31 15.66 -9.38
C SER A 479 21.79 14.55 -8.48
N SER A 480 20.48 14.57 -8.30
CA SER A 480 19.73 13.51 -7.65
C SER A 480 18.96 12.70 -8.69
N LYS A 481 18.88 11.39 -8.47
CA LYS A 481 17.96 10.51 -9.18
C LYS A 481 17.09 9.75 -8.19
N ALA A 482 15.82 9.64 -8.54
CA ALA A 482 14.81 9.00 -7.72
C ALA A 482 14.51 7.59 -8.25
N PHE A 483 14.48 6.63 -7.34
CA PHE A 483 14.27 5.22 -7.61
C PHE A 483 13.16 4.70 -6.72
N THR A 484 12.58 3.58 -7.13
CA THR A 484 11.52 2.92 -6.41
C THR A 484 11.77 1.42 -6.41
N ALA A 485 11.42 0.77 -5.30
CA ALA A 485 11.51 -0.66 -5.21
C ALA A 485 10.34 -1.27 -4.48
N ARG A 486 10.02 -2.48 -4.91
CA ARG A 486 8.93 -3.27 -4.38
C ARG A 486 9.43 -4.66 -4.08
N TRP A 487 9.12 -5.20 -2.92
CA TRP A 487 9.52 -6.56 -2.58
C TRP A 487 8.43 -7.28 -1.81
N THR A 488 8.45 -8.61 -1.86
CA THR A 488 7.57 -9.51 -1.14
C THR A 488 8.40 -10.50 -0.34
N ARG A 489 8.08 -10.71 0.93
CA ARG A 489 8.76 -11.67 1.81
C ARG A 489 7.76 -12.41 2.68
N VAL A 490 8.10 -13.62 3.09
CA VAL A 490 7.38 -14.28 4.18
C VAL A 490 7.69 -13.54 5.47
N ALA A 491 6.66 -13.20 6.23
CA ALA A 491 6.78 -12.47 7.49
C ALA A 491 6.48 -13.37 8.69
N GLY A 492 7.37 -13.32 9.69
CA GLY A 492 7.11 -13.91 10.99
C GLY A 492 6.01 -13.18 11.78
N PRO A 493 5.64 -13.68 12.97
CA PRO A 493 4.63 -13.06 13.82
C PRO A 493 5.18 -11.79 14.50
N LEU A 494 5.20 -10.67 13.77
CA LEU A 494 5.67 -9.37 14.25
C LEU A 494 4.70 -8.66 15.22
N VAL A 495 3.43 -9.07 15.19
CA VAL A 495 2.37 -8.57 16.07
C VAL A 495 1.60 -9.76 16.62
N GLU A 496 1.30 -9.73 17.91
CA GLU A 496 0.32 -10.64 18.51
C GLU A 496 -0.95 -9.83 18.81
N VAL A 497 -2.06 -10.27 18.26
CA VAL A 497 -3.32 -9.52 18.28
C VAL A 497 -4.49 -10.43 18.66
N ALA A 498 -5.43 -9.88 19.41
CA ALA A 498 -6.77 -10.43 19.57
C ALA A 498 -7.75 -9.26 19.59
N LEU A 499 -8.52 -9.07 18.51
CA LEU A 499 -9.49 -8.00 18.35
C LEU A 499 -10.87 -8.58 18.08
N SER A 500 -11.87 -8.05 18.76
CA SER A 500 -13.27 -8.37 18.54
C SER A 500 -14.12 -7.11 18.52
N ASP A 501 -15.26 -7.19 17.85
CA ASP A 501 -16.21 -6.09 17.72
C ASP A 501 -17.59 -6.49 18.30
N PRO A 502 -17.71 -6.66 19.63
CA PRO A 502 -19.01 -6.88 20.26
C PRO A 502 -19.88 -5.63 20.09
N ALA A 503 -20.97 -5.76 19.34
CA ALA A 503 -21.99 -4.72 19.17
C ALA A 503 -21.45 -3.36 18.66
N ARG A 504 -20.53 -3.37 17.68
CA ARG A 504 -19.92 -2.16 17.07
C ARG A 504 -18.99 -1.36 18.00
N HIS A 505 -18.43 -2.03 19.00
CA HIS A 505 -17.36 -1.51 19.83
C HIS A 505 -16.11 -2.39 19.71
N LEU A 506 -15.06 -1.88 19.05
CA LEU A 506 -13.77 -2.57 18.99
C LEU A 506 -13.17 -2.73 20.39
N THR A 507 -12.84 -3.96 20.75
CA THR A 507 -12.15 -4.33 21.99
C THR A 507 -11.06 -5.34 21.71
N GLY A 508 -10.05 -5.40 22.58
CA GLY A 508 -9.01 -6.41 22.46
C GLY A 508 -7.63 -5.95 22.90
N ARG A 509 -6.60 -6.61 22.39
CA ARG A 509 -5.20 -6.35 22.72
C ARG A 509 -4.29 -6.45 21.50
N VAL A 510 -3.27 -5.62 21.48
CA VAL A 510 -2.21 -5.58 20.46
C VAL A 510 -0.87 -5.60 21.18
N THR A 511 -0.01 -6.57 20.86
CA THR A 511 1.32 -6.74 21.48
C THR A 511 2.41 -6.63 20.44
N ASN A 512 3.43 -5.81 20.73
CA ASN A 512 4.59 -5.66 19.87
C ASN A 512 5.51 -6.88 19.96
N ARG A 513 5.71 -7.60 18.84
CA ARG A 513 6.61 -8.74 18.72
C ARG A 513 7.71 -8.52 17.67
N SER A 514 7.89 -7.29 17.17
CA SER A 514 8.78 -7.02 16.04
C SER A 514 10.26 -6.89 16.41
N GLY A 515 10.59 -6.83 17.71
CA GLY A 515 11.97 -6.68 18.19
C GLY A 515 12.50 -5.25 18.18
N PHE A 516 11.70 -4.26 17.76
CA PHE A 516 12.04 -2.83 17.80
C PHE A 516 10.88 -1.99 18.36
N VAL A 517 11.15 -0.75 18.77
CA VAL A 517 10.12 0.14 19.33
C VAL A 517 9.19 0.63 18.23
N TRP A 518 7.89 0.58 18.49
CA TRP A 518 6.87 1.18 17.66
C TRP A 518 6.55 2.58 18.16
N GLU A 519 6.62 3.56 17.26
CA GLU A 519 6.27 4.93 17.52
C GLU A 519 4.96 5.31 16.82
N ASP A 520 4.23 6.27 17.40
CA ASP A 520 3.03 6.86 16.79
C ASP A 520 1.98 5.82 16.37
N CYS A 521 1.75 4.82 17.22
CA CYS A 521 0.86 3.69 16.93
C CYS A 521 -0.59 4.17 16.77
N LEU A 522 -1.14 3.98 15.56
CA LEU A 522 -2.52 4.31 15.21
C LEU A 522 -3.22 3.05 14.71
N LEU A 523 -4.24 2.59 15.42
CA LEU A 523 -5.12 1.53 14.95
C LEU A 523 -6.36 2.14 14.30
N ALA A 524 -6.56 1.89 13.01
CA ALA A 524 -7.74 2.29 12.26
C ALA A 524 -8.70 1.11 12.08
N TYR A 525 -9.99 1.31 12.37
CA TYR A 525 -11.04 0.32 12.16
C TYR A 525 -12.37 1.02 11.88
N ASP A 526 -13.06 0.62 10.80
CA ASP A 526 -14.26 1.29 10.30
C ASP A 526 -14.02 2.81 10.15
N ARG A 527 -14.76 3.66 10.87
CA ARG A 527 -14.60 5.11 10.86
C ARG A 527 -13.74 5.67 12.00
N TRP A 528 -13.20 4.81 12.86
CA TRP A 528 -12.53 5.20 14.10
C TRP A 528 -11.01 5.00 14.02
N GLY A 529 -10.27 5.91 14.64
CA GLY A 529 -8.85 5.74 14.93
C GLY A 529 -8.58 5.73 16.44
N PHE A 530 -7.75 4.81 16.88
CA PHE A 530 -7.32 4.61 18.26
C PHE A 530 -5.82 4.90 18.36
N GLU A 531 -5.46 5.91 19.14
CA GLU A 531 -4.06 6.28 19.37
C GLU A 531 -3.50 5.42 20.50
N LEU A 532 -2.58 4.50 20.18
CA LEU A 532 -1.98 3.57 21.14
C LEU A 532 -0.63 4.08 21.69
N GLY A 533 -0.14 5.22 21.21
CA GLY A 533 1.11 5.84 21.67
C GLY A 533 2.36 5.11 21.14
N HIS A 534 3.32 4.86 22.02
CA HIS A 534 4.56 4.14 21.69
C HIS A 534 4.57 2.80 22.41
N LEU A 535 4.98 1.73 21.72
CA LEU A 535 5.02 0.38 22.30
C LEU A 535 6.42 -0.22 22.14
N ARG A 536 7.04 -0.56 23.27
CA ARG A 536 8.33 -1.27 23.30
C ARG A 536 8.15 -2.73 22.89
N PRO A 537 9.22 -3.43 22.47
CA PRO A 537 9.16 -4.87 22.24
C PRO A 537 8.60 -5.62 23.46
N GLY A 538 7.59 -6.45 23.23
CA GLY A 538 6.86 -7.20 24.26
C GLY A 538 5.73 -6.44 24.97
N GLU A 539 5.61 -5.13 24.76
CA GLU A 539 4.57 -4.31 25.38
C GLU A 539 3.20 -4.53 24.70
N THR A 540 2.13 -4.46 25.50
CA THR A 540 0.74 -4.68 25.06
C THR A 540 -0.11 -3.43 25.25
N ALA A 541 -0.76 -2.97 24.19
CA ALA A 541 -1.84 -2.01 24.27
C ALA A 541 -3.19 -2.72 24.42
N VAL A 542 -4.00 -2.26 25.37
CA VAL A 542 -5.37 -2.75 25.59
C VAL A 542 -6.37 -1.75 24.99
N ILE A 543 -7.27 -2.27 24.16
CA ILE A 543 -8.31 -1.52 23.49
C ILE A 543 -9.65 -1.85 24.14
N GLY A 544 -10.34 -0.82 24.62
CA GLY A 544 -11.64 -0.95 25.26
C GLY A 544 -12.39 0.37 25.29
N THR A 545 -13.46 0.43 26.08
CA THR A 545 -14.38 1.57 26.11
C THR A 545 -13.71 2.89 26.52
N MET A 546 -12.66 2.84 27.33
CA MET A 546 -11.93 4.00 27.83
C MET A 546 -10.74 4.40 26.95
N SER A 547 -10.47 3.67 25.86
CA SER A 547 -9.37 4.00 24.95
C SER A 547 -9.65 5.33 24.25
N LYS A 548 -8.60 6.17 24.15
CA LYS A 548 -8.66 7.44 23.43
C LYS A 548 -8.94 7.15 21.94
N ARG A 549 -10.18 7.41 21.51
CA ARG A 549 -10.62 7.25 20.13
C ARG A 549 -11.18 8.55 19.57
N SER A 550 -10.97 8.77 18.29
CA SER A 550 -11.70 9.81 17.55
C SER A 550 -11.94 9.36 16.12
N GLU A 551 -12.78 10.10 15.40
CA GLU A 551 -13.06 9.78 14.00
C GLU A 551 -11.76 9.82 13.20
N LEU A 552 -11.49 8.78 12.40
CA LEU A 552 -10.23 8.63 11.68
C LEU A 552 -9.97 9.84 10.76
N LYS A 553 -11.00 10.32 10.07
CA LYS A 553 -10.93 11.55 9.26
C LYS A 553 -10.40 12.72 10.07
N THR A 554 -10.96 12.94 11.26
CA THR A 554 -10.51 14.00 12.19
C THR A 554 -9.03 13.85 12.55
N LEU A 555 -8.56 12.63 12.83
CA LEU A 555 -7.15 12.37 13.20
C LEU A 555 -6.19 12.63 12.04
N LEU A 556 -6.59 12.29 10.82
CA LEU A 556 -5.77 12.48 9.62
C LEU A 556 -5.71 13.95 9.20
N THR A 557 -6.83 14.67 9.31
CA THR A 557 -6.91 16.06 8.83
C THR A 557 -6.57 17.10 9.89
N GLY A 558 -6.59 16.74 11.18
CA GLY A 558 -6.50 17.68 12.29
C GLY A 558 -7.73 18.61 12.42
N ARG A 559 -7.72 19.45 13.45
CA ARG A 559 -8.80 20.41 13.79
C ARG A 559 -8.24 21.82 13.96
N ARG A 560 -8.97 22.83 13.47
CA ARG A 560 -8.77 24.25 13.79
C ARG A 560 -10.11 24.87 14.20
N LEU A 561 -10.13 25.62 15.31
CA LEU A 561 -11.27 26.45 15.67
C LEU A 561 -11.14 27.78 14.91
N VAL A 562 -12.12 28.11 14.08
CA VAL A 562 -12.19 29.37 13.34
C VAL A 562 -13.37 30.15 13.90
N TYR A 563 -13.10 31.36 14.37
CA TYR A 563 -14.14 32.25 14.85
C TYR A 563 -14.89 32.84 13.65
N ASP A 564 -16.21 32.66 13.62
CA ASP A 564 -17.08 33.25 12.62
C ASP A 564 -17.71 34.53 13.17
N ASP A 565 -17.20 35.65 12.70
CA ASP A 565 -17.59 37.00 13.10
C ASP A 565 -19.06 37.30 12.76
N SER A 566 -19.63 36.61 11.77
CA SER A 566 -21.03 36.77 11.35
C SER A 566 -22.04 36.04 12.24
N ARG A 567 -21.58 34.99 12.94
CA ARG A 567 -22.42 34.12 13.79
C ARG A 567 -22.04 34.17 15.27
N ASP A 568 -21.03 34.99 15.63
CA ASP A 568 -20.48 35.14 16.98
C ASP A 568 -20.13 33.78 17.63
N LYS A 569 -19.66 32.83 16.81
CA LYS A 569 -19.44 31.44 17.22
C LYS A 569 -18.17 30.87 16.60
N TYR A 570 -17.48 30.04 17.38
CA TYR A 570 -16.40 29.22 16.86
C TYR A 570 -16.98 28.07 16.04
N HIS A 571 -16.61 28.02 14.76
CA HIS A 571 -16.85 26.87 13.90
C HIS A 571 -15.59 26.01 13.82
N GLN A 572 -15.80 24.72 13.99
CA GLN A 572 -14.74 23.75 13.82
C GLN A 572 -14.50 23.54 12.32
N GLN A 573 -13.31 23.90 11.84
CA GLN A 573 -12.89 23.67 10.47
C GLN A 573 -11.72 22.70 10.42
N THR A 574 -11.71 21.89 9.37
CA THR A 574 -10.61 21.01 9.00
C THR A 574 -9.36 21.84 8.73
N ARG A 575 -8.19 21.45 9.27
CA ARG A 575 -6.93 22.12 8.92
C ARG A 575 -6.63 21.86 7.44
N PRO A 576 -6.46 22.90 6.60
CA PRO A 576 -6.15 22.71 5.19
C PRO A 576 -4.88 21.88 5.00
N PHE A 577 -4.88 20.99 4.01
CA PHE A 577 -3.70 20.24 3.63
C PHE A 577 -2.63 21.19 3.07
N ASP A 578 -1.40 21.10 3.56
CA ASP A 578 -0.29 21.91 3.08
C ASP A 578 0.32 21.30 1.82
N GLN A 579 -0.10 21.80 0.67
CA GLN A 579 0.39 21.37 -0.65
C GLN A 579 1.84 21.79 -0.92
N THR A 580 2.42 22.65 -0.08
CA THR A 580 3.80 23.13 -0.20
C THR A 580 4.77 22.45 0.75
N SER A 581 4.25 21.59 1.64
CA SER A 581 5.07 20.83 2.58
C SER A 581 6.07 19.94 1.84
N SER A 582 7.33 20.00 2.29
CA SER A 582 8.43 19.15 1.84
C SER A 582 8.74 18.01 2.81
N ASP A 583 7.89 17.80 3.81
CA ASP A 583 7.99 16.67 4.72
C ASP A 583 7.36 15.41 4.07
N ALA A 584 8.23 14.48 3.68
CA ALA A 584 7.84 13.20 3.09
C ALA A 584 6.91 12.39 3.99
N SER A 585 7.13 12.41 5.31
CA SER A 585 6.30 11.67 6.27
C SER A 585 4.90 12.28 6.38
N TYR A 586 4.79 13.61 6.31
CA TYR A 586 3.51 14.31 6.27
C TYR A 586 2.70 13.95 5.02
N VAL A 587 3.33 14.01 3.84
CA VAL A 587 2.67 13.65 2.56
C VAL A 587 2.27 12.19 2.57
N LEU A 588 3.18 11.29 2.98
CA LEU A 588 2.90 9.85 3.02
C LEU A 588 1.77 9.51 3.97
N ARG A 589 1.72 10.13 5.16
CA ARG A 589 0.63 9.93 6.13
C ARG A 589 -0.75 10.26 5.55
N ALA A 590 -0.84 11.29 4.70
CA ALA A 590 -2.08 11.62 3.99
C ALA A 590 -2.43 10.59 2.89
N MET A 591 -1.43 9.92 2.30
CA MET A 591 -1.64 8.88 1.29
C MET A 591 -2.14 7.56 1.89
N LEU A 592 -1.68 7.17 3.10
CA LEU A 592 -2.00 5.86 3.71
C LEU A 592 -3.50 5.55 3.83
N PHE A 593 -4.31 6.60 4.04
CA PHE A 593 -5.77 6.55 4.18
C PHE A 593 -6.44 7.71 3.45
N HIS A 594 -6.00 7.97 2.20
CA HIS A 594 -6.40 9.13 1.41
C HIS A 594 -7.92 9.28 1.33
N SER A 595 -8.65 8.24 0.92
CA SER A 595 -10.10 8.29 0.79
C SER A 595 -10.80 8.55 2.13
N ALA A 596 -10.35 7.93 3.22
CA ALA A 596 -10.90 8.15 4.57
C ALA A 596 -10.61 9.57 5.10
N ALA A 597 -9.50 10.20 4.71
CA ALA A 597 -9.19 11.59 5.02
C ALA A 597 -10.11 12.59 4.27
N GLY A 598 -10.87 12.14 3.28
CA GLY A 598 -11.68 12.98 2.38
C GLY A 598 -11.14 13.06 0.96
N GLY A 599 -10.14 12.24 0.62
CA GLY A 599 -9.60 12.09 -0.70
C GLY A 599 -9.13 13.42 -1.30
N ARG A 600 -9.42 13.60 -2.59
CA ARG A 600 -9.05 14.80 -3.34
C ARG A 600 -9.69 16.07 -2.78
N GLU A 601 -10.87 16.01 -2.17
CA GLU A 601 -11.48 17.21 -1.57
C GLU A 601 -10.60 17.80 -0.46
N TYR A 602 -9.91 16.93 0.29
CA TYR A 602 -9.02 17.32 1.36
C TYR A 602 -7.63 17.73 0.84
N THR A 603 -6.97 16.85 0.06
CA THR A 603 -5.59 17.06 -0.38
C THR A 603 -5.45 17.98 -1.59
N LYS A 604 -6.56 18.27 -2.28
CA LYS A 604 -6.63 18.99 -3.57
C LYS A 604 -5.86 18.33 -4.71
N ARG A 605 -5.35 17.11 -4.50
CA ARG A 605 -4.54 16.32 -5.43
C ARG A 605 -4.98 14.85 -5.41
N PRO A 606 -5.08 14.17 -6.57
CA PRO A 606 -5.25 12.71 -6.60
C PRO A 606 -4.00 12.01 -6.04
N LEU A 607 -4.12 10.72 -5.70
CA LEU A 607 -2.98 9.90 -5.29
C LEU A 607 -1.92 9.82 -6.39
N GLY A 608 -2.34 9.53 -7.63
CA GLY A 608 -1.45 9.22 -8.74
C GLY A 608 -1.37 7.70 -8.95
N ARG A 609 -0.22 7.21 -9.41
CA ARG A 609 0.00 5.79 -9.79
C ARG A 609 0.08 4.83 -8.61
N GLU A 610 0.28 5.32 -7.40
CA GLU A 610 0.43 4.53 -6.18
C GLU A 610 -0.89 4.41 -5.39
N SER A 611 -2.01 4.23 -6.09
CA SER A 611 -3.35 4.16 -5.49
C SER A 611 -3.52 3.02 -4.49
N TRP A 612 -2.77 1.92 -4.67
CA TRP A 612 -2.71 0.78 -3.75
C TRP A 612 -2.15 1.11 -2.35
N ILE A 613 -1.53 2.29 -2.17
CA ILE A 613 -1.14 2.79 -0.84
C ILE A 613 -2.38 3.07 -0.01
N ASP A 614 -3.50 3.49 -0.58
CA ASP A 614 -4.68 3.82 0.21
C ASP A 614 -5.40 2.56 0.72
N LEU A 615 -5.28 2.28 2.03
CA LEU A 615 -5.95 1.14 2.67
C LEU A 615 -7.34 1.50 3.23
N SER A 616 -7.87 2.70 2.95
CA SER A 616 -9.20 3.13 3.41
C SER A 616 -10.29 2.12 3.04
N GLY A 617 -10.19 1.52 1.86
CA GLY A 617 -11.14 0.53 1.37
C GLY A 617 -11.18 -0.76 2.17
N LEU A 618 -10.13 -1.11 2.92
CA LEU A 618 -10.13 -2.32 3.76
C LEU A 618 -10.87 -2.11 5.08
N LEU A 619 -10.99 -0.86 5.55
CA LEU A 619 -11.61 -0.56 6.84
C LEU A 619 -13.10 -0.94 6.88
N SER A 620 -13.77 -0.99 5.72
CA SER A 620 -15.17 -1.43 5.60
C SER A 620 -15.36 -2.94 5.49
N THR A 621 -14.28 -3.74 5.52
CA THR A 621 -14.32 -5.19 5.28
C THR A 621 -14.19 -6.04 6.55
N GLY A 622 -14.34 -5.42 7.73
CA GLY A 622 -14.08 -6.09 9.02
C GLY A 622 -12.60 -6.28 9.33
N ARG A 623 -11.72 -5.53 8.64
CA ARG A 623 -10.28 -5.49 8.88
C ARG A 623 -9.90 -4.21 9.61
N ALA A 624 -8.97 -4.32 10.56
CA ALA A 624 -8.32 -3.19 11.17
C ALA A 624 -6.91 -3.03 10.60
N VAL A 625 -6.42 -1.79 10.52
CA VAL A 625 -5.07 -1.47 10.05
C VAL A 625 -4.32 -0.76 11.16
N LEU A 626 -3.27 -1.40 11.69
CA LEU A 626 -2.38 -0.80 12.66
C LEU A 626 -1.19 -0.16 11.93
N VAL A 627 -1.09 1.16 11.99
CA VAL A 627 0.03 1.93 11.44
C VAL A 627 1.00 2.27 12.57
N VAL A 628 2.29 1.98 12.37
CA VAL A 628 3.36 2.33 13.31
C VAL A 628 4.57 2.86 12.56
N ARG A 629 5.31 3.77 13.19
CA ARG A 629 6.62 4.22 12.71
C ARG A 629 7.70 3.41 13.44
N ALA A 630 8.61 2.80 12.70
CA ALA A 630 9.71 2.07 13.31
C ALA A 630 10.82 3.03 13.76
N SER A 631 11.32 2.85 14.98
CA SER A 631 12.42 3.69 15.52
C SER A 631 13.81 3.26 15.05
N SER A 632 13.95 2.03 14.52
CA SER A 632 15.23 1.44 14.15
C SER A 632 15.46 1.48 12.63
N PRO A 633 16.63 1.94 12.15
CA PRO A 633 17.00 1.85 10.74
C PRO A 633 17.05 0.40 10.21
N GLU A 634 17.31 -0.58 11.08
CA GLU A 634 17.35 -2.00 10.71
C GLU A 634 15.97 -2.61 10.45
N ALA A 635 14.91 -1.89 10.81
CA ALA A 635 13.54 -2.28 10.52
C ALA A 635 13.17 -2.05 9.05
N GLY A 636 13.95 -1.29 8.29
CA GLY A 636 13.71 -1.01 6.87
C GLY A 636 14.66 -1.74 5.93
N SER A 637 14.39 -1.59 4.64
CA SER A 637 15.25 -2.04 3.55
C SER A 637 16.55 -1.24 3.49
N ARG A 638 17.61 -1.93 3.06
CA ARG A 638 18.94 -1.33 2.85
C ARG A 638 19.25 -1.22 1.37
N ILE A 639 19.62 -0.02 0.93
CA ILE A 639 20.09 0.25 -0.43
C ILE A 639 21.56 -0.16 -0.52
N VAL A 640 21.92 -0.85 -1.60
CA VAL A 640 23.27 -1.30 -1.88
C VAL A 640 23.75 -0.61 -3.15
N ILE A 641 24.82 0.18 -3.03
CA ILE A 641 25.47 0.88 -4.15
C ILE A 641 26.83 0.26 -4.36
N ASP A 642 27.10 -0.23 -5.57
CA ASP A 642 28.37 -0.87 -5.95
C ASP A 642 28.80 -1.98 -4.96
N GLY A 643 27.82 -2.80 -4.55
CA GLY A 643 28.01 -3.89 -3.59
C GLY A 643 28.17 -3.47 -2.12
N ARG A 644 28.10 -2.16 -1.82
CA ARG A 644 28.23 -1.64 -0.45
C ARG A 644 26.87 -1.18 0.10
N PRO A 645 26.41 -1.74 1.24
CA PRO A 645 25.20 -1.27 1.88
C PRO A 645 25.38 0.18 2.35
N GLN A 646 24.35 0.97 2.16
CA GLN A 646 24.31 2.37 2.54
C GLN A 646 23.42 2.52 3.77
N GLU A 647 23.84 3.37 4.70
CA GLU A 647 23.04 3.77 5.86
C GLU A 647 22.58 5.21 5.64
N PRO A 648 21.31 5.42 5.24
CA PRO A 648 20.80 6.76 5.02
C PRO A 648 20.69 7.50 6.36
N PRO A 649 21.18 8.74 6.46
CA PRO A 649 20.98 9.56 7.66
C PRO A 649 19.51 9.91 7.88
N GLU A 650 18.73 10.00 6.80
CA GLU A 650 17.29 10.26 6.81
C GLU A 650 16.54 9.07 6.22
N ALA A 651 16.10 8.17 7.11
CA ALA A 651 15.29 7.01 6.77
C ALA A 651 14.03 6.99 7.63
N ALA A 652 12.88 6.88 6.98
CA ALA A 652 11.60 6.67 7.66
C ALA A 652 10.97 5.36 7.19
N THR A 653 10.65 4.47 8.14
CA THR A 653 10.00 3.18 7.87
C THR A 653 8.66 3.14 8.59
N ILE A 654 7.58 2.99 7.82
CA ILE A 654 6.22 2.87 8.33
C ILE A 654 5.76 1.44 8.13
N TYR A 655 5.35 0.78 9.21
CA TYR A 655 4.72 -0.53 9.16
C TYR A 655 3.20 -0.37 9.20
N ARG A 656 2.49 -1.15 8.39
CA ARG A 656 1.05 -1.29 8.44
C ARG A 656 0.67 -2.76 8.57
N PHE A 657 0.13 -3.12 9.72
CA PHE A 657 -0.34 -4.49 9.96
C PHE A 657 -1.83 -4.56 9.64
N LEU A 658 -2.20 -5.44 8.72
CA LEU A 658 -3.59 -5.78 8.45
C LEU A 658 -4.04 -6.86 9.44
N LEU A 659 -5.06 -6.55 10.24
CA LEU A 659 -5.52 -7.36 11.36
C LEU A 659 -6.97 -7.77 11.15
N ARG A 660 -7.30 -9.04 11.43
CA ARG A 660 -8.69 -9.50 11.49
C ARG A 660 -9.37 -8.99 12.74
N VAL A 661 -10.61 -8.57 12.61
CA VAL A 661 -11.49 -8.31 13.75
C VAL A 661 -12.57 -9.37 13.76
N GLU A 662 -12.72 -10.07 14.89
CA GLU A 662 -13.77 -11.05 15.07
C GLU A 662 -15.09 -10.33 15.37
N THR A 663 -16.01 -10.32 14.41
CA THR A 663 -17.39 -9.93 14.62
C THR A 663 -18.17 -11.10 15.22
N GLN A 664 -18.76 -10.90 16.40
CA GLN A 664 -19.75 -11.85 16.90
C GLN A 664 -21.04 -11.69 16.07
N PRO A 665 -21.68 -12.81 15.65
CA PRO A 665 -22.89 -12.78 14.83
C PRO A 665 -24.09 -12.14 15.55
#